data_AF-A0A914N954-F1
#
_entry.id   AF-A0A914N954-F1
#
_cell.length_a   1.000
_cell.length_b   1.000
_cell.length_c   1.000
_cell.angle_alpha   90.00
_cell.angle_beta   90.00
_cell.angle_gamma   90.00
#
_symmetry.space_group_name_H-M   'P 1'
#
loop_
_entity.id
_entity.type
_entity.pdbx_description
1 polymer ?
#
loop_
_entity_poly.entity_id
_entity_poly.type
_entity_poly.pdbx_seq_one_letter_code
_entity_poly.pdbx_strand_id
1 'polypeptide(L)'
;MEEPPVEAWCFDLLLFYRSLGDDDPQAKKMLAELEAYERFSFVVNGLITCLLVSFGLIGNALFVYQLHNKSNHFSRRLAKHLTALCIWDIALLCCCLCSYGIICMCLGILPFVGVTAYLLYLFQPFASFCVTGTIWQVLAITIERHKAVSRPLEQRTRKGQFSLRSIFSCIVFGAFALNFLAVPFERALIDCYEFRSNGFEVRTMIVQRELVNNQYYAILSHLIPDLIFRAPTPIVIIAILTVRTLQIASAQRTVGHQQIIPQRQRALGRNVHLMLTFLSIKFIICNTLYLFNTILMEVMGYGGKTSSQQTELEMEQYISSLYLTDFSNMLLAIHSATNWLIFYKWPECKEKKVKRFATSLTLSASSRADWLRGSAPIDSTSAEQALNKFRELKNEICADILSSLCNTCSSIGNALGIDKIQTRPITPQLFLNNTELLQHTNLLGNIIESVLIPLARPNSEENDIIEWRDFCRQIGYQYAQINGCLNAEQWKIVRWKLVLALSGNRTRSIQIDERLLINNGSINNSLLKNNKENNTIGQKKRKIWHQFSSPSENKNNKTTLTTTPTTPSSITPNNHQKALVRTFNCTLREMKNGALCAFVDSSQRQMTSRNGYKNIGKYGERQKMDSSASQQQYGIAPIHLIKRLNWINGPPAGVVARAIFPRPSTSQDSFSLVLPTNEKQYLRDEENIENYENEENKRRFSREIVD
;
A
#
# COMPACT_ATOMS: atom_id res chain seq x y z
N MET A 1 67.53 -8.18 -32.83
CA MET A 1 66.55 -7.68 -31.84
C MET A 1 66.47 -8.75 -30.78
N GLU A 2 66.65 -8.38 -29.51
CA GLU A 2 66.32 -9.30 -28.42
C GLU A 2 64.82 -9.59 -28.47
N GLU A 3 64.44 -10.85 -28.27
CA GLU A 3 63.04 -11.22 -28.11
C GLU A 3 62.50 -10.55 -26.84
N PRO A 4 61.31 -9.92 -26.90
CA PRO A 4 60.73 -9.29 -25.73
C PRO A 4 60.50 -10.34 -24.64
N PRO A 5 60.69 -9.99 -23.35
CA PRO A 5 60.45 -10.92 -22.25
C PRO A 5 59.02 -11.45 -22.32
N VAL A 6 58.82 -12.75 -22.03
CA VAL A 6 57.52 -13.45 -22.14
C VAL A 6 56.38 -12.73 -21.40
N GLU A 7 56.71 -12.01 -20.33
CA GLU A 7 55.80 -11.19 -19.53
C GLU A 7 55.17 -10.00 -20.31
N ALA A 8 55.81 -9.56 -21.40
CA ALA A 8 55.34 -8.46 -22.23
C ALA A 8 54.42 -8.92 -23.38
N TRP A 9 53.99 -10.18 -23.41
CA TRP A 9 53.23 -10.72 -24.55
C TRP A 9 51.73 -10.56 -24.29
N CYS A 10 50.98 -10.12 -25.31
CA CYS A 10 49.53 -9.98 -25.18
C CYS A 10 48.90 -11.38 -25.05
N PHE A 11 48.51 -11.78 -23.84
CA PHE A 11 47.97 -13.12 -23.59
C PHE A 11 46.49 -13.19 -23.98
N ASP A 12 46.20 -13.96 -25.04
CA ASP A 12 44.84 -14.36 -25.43
C ASP A 12 44.64 -15.85 -25.10
N LEU A 13 43.73 -16.12 -24.17
CA LEU A 13 43.47 -17.47 -23.68
C LEU A 13 42.96 -18.41 -24.77
N LEU A 14 42.17 -17.90 -25.71
CA LEU A 14 41.57 -18.71 -26.78
C LEU A 14 42.60 -19.01 -27.87
N LEU A 15 43.47 -18.04 -28.18
CA LEU A 15 44.61 -18.24 -29.07
C LEU A 15 45.62 -19.23 -28.47
N PHE A 16 45.88 -19.12 -27.16
CA PHE A 16 46.78 -20.02 -26.43
C PHE A 16 46.32 -21.48 -26.54
N TYR A 17 45.06 -21.79 -26.22
CA TYR A 17 44.57 -23.18 -26.34
C TYR A 17 44.45 -23.66 -27.79
N ARG A 18 44.19 -22.79 -28.76
CA ARG A 18 44.29 -23.16 -30.18
C ARG A 18 45.72 -23.52 -30.59
N SER A 19 46.72 -22.83 -30.04
CA SER A 19 48.12 -23.05 -30.40
C SER A 19 48.70 -24.36 -29.87
N LEU A 20 48.13 -24.90 -28.78
CA LEU A 20 48.52 -26.21 -28.22
C LEU A 20 48.14 -27.38 -29.14
N GLY A 21 47.35 -27.15 -30.19
CA GLY A 21 47.02 -28.14 -31.22
C GLY A 21 45.98 -29.18 -30.79
N ASP A 22 45.61 -30.05 -31.73
CA ASP A 22 44.65 -31.15 -31.50
C ASP A 22 45.25 -32.32 -30.68
N ASP A 23 46.55 -32.28 -30.40
CA ASP A 23 47.29 -33.39 -29.78
C ASP A 23 47.08 -33.50 -28.27
N ASP A 24 46.64 -32.41 -27.60
CA ASP A 24 46.30 -32.42 -26.18
C ASP A 24 44.77 -32.50 -25.96
N PRO A 25 44.25 -33.65 -25.47
CA PRO A 25 42.81 -33.80 -25.22
C PRO A 25 42.29 -32.82 -24.17
N GLN A 26 43.14 -32.35 -23.26
CA GLN A 26 42.77 -31.38 -22.23
C GLN A 26 42.59 -29.98 -22.83
N ALA A 27 43.53 -29.54 -23.67
CA ALA A 27 43.42 -28.28 -24.42
C ALA A 27 42.15 -28.26 -25.28
N LYS A 28 41.79 -29.39 -25.91
CA LYS A 28 40.56 -29.52 -26.69
C LYS A 28 39.28 -29.39 -25.87
N LYS A 29 39.23 -30.01 -24.68
CA LYS A 29 38.11 -29.87 -23.75
C LYS A 29 37.96 -28.40 -23.32
N MET A 30 39.08 -27.76 -22.97
CA MET A 30 39.09 -26.37 -22.50
C MET A 30 38.71 -25.38 -23.60
N LEU A 31 39.18 -25.60 -24.82
CA LEU A 31 38.77 -24.81 -25.97
C LEU A 31 37.26 -24.91 -26.20
N ALA A 32 36.67 -26.11 -26.10
CA ALA A 32 35.23 -26.29 -26.24
C ALA A 32 34.43 -25.57 -25.14
N GLU A 33 34.92 -25.57 -23.89
CA GLU A 33 34.29 -24.83 -22.79
C GLU A 33 34.40 -23.30 -22.96
N LEU A 34 35.55 -22.81 -23.44
CA LEU A 34 35.76 -21.39 -23.73
C LEU A 34 34.90 -20.91 -24.92
N GLU A 35 34.77 -21.71 -25.98
CA GLU A 35 33.87 -21.41 -27.11
C GLU A 35 32.39 -21.44 -26.68
N ALA A 36 32.03 -22.32 -25.73
CA ALA A 36 30.70 -22.29 -25.12
C ALA A 36 30.48 -21.01 -24.29
N TYR A 37 31.48 -20.60 -23.51
CA TYR A 37 31.45 -19.37 -22.73
C TYR A 37 31.40 -18.12 -23.63
N GLU A 38 32.13 -18.08 -24.73
CA GLU A 38 32.07 -17.00 -25.73
C GLU A 38 30.64 -16.77 -26.20
N ARG A 39 29.95 -17.85 -26.61
CA ARG A 39 28.56 -17.77 -27.06
C ARG A 39 27.63 -17.28 -25.96
N PHE A 40 27.87 -17.74 -24.73
CA PHE A 40 27.12 -17.27 -23.56
C PHE A 40 27.33 -15.78 -23.32
N SER A 41 28.58 -15.31 -23.27
CA SER A 41 28.94 -13.92 -23.01
C SER A 41 28.42 -13.01 -24.12
N PHE A 42 28.52 -13.42 -25.39
CA PHE A 42 27.91 -12.70 -26.51
C PHE A 42 26.40 -12.51 -26.34
N VAL A 43 25.67 -13.54 -25.92
CA VAL A 43 24.22 -13.47 -25.71
C VAL A 43 23.89 -12.62 -24.48
N VAL A 44 24.55 -12.85 -23.35
CA VAL A 44 24.23 -12.22 -22.06
C VAL A 44 24.79 -10.79 -21.95
N ASN A 45 26.09 -10.63 -22.10
CA ASN A 45 26.77 -9.33 -22.02
C ASN A 45 26.63 -8.50 -23.28
N GLY A 46 26.53 -9.11 -24.46
CA GLY A 46 26.28 -8.40 -25.71
C GLY A 46 24.79 -8.09 -25.88
N LEU A 47 24.02 -9.08 -26.34
CA LEU A 47 22.64 -8.87 -26.78
C LEU A 47 21.69 -8.45 -25.66
N ILE A 48 21.60 -9.23 -24.59
CA ILE A 48 20.63 -8.99 -23.50
C ILE A 48 20.95 -7.68 -22.77
N THR A 49 22.22 -7.44 -22.45
CA THR A 49 22.64 -6.21 -21.78
C THR A 49 22.39 -4.97 -22.63
N CYS A 50 22.64 -4.99 -23.96
CA CYS A 50 22.30 -3.87 -24.85
C CYS A 50 20.79 -3.56 -24.88
N LEU A 51 19.94 -4.60 -24.91
CA LEU A 51 18.48 -4.44 -24.84
C LEU A 51 18.05 -3.82 -23.50
N LEU A 52 18.63 -4.31 -22.39
CA LEU A 52 18.36 -3.79 -21.04
C LEU A 52 18.83 -2.35 -20.87
N VAL A 53 20.02 -2.00 -21.37
CA VAL A 53 20.54 -0.64 -21.36
C VAL A 53 19.60 0.28 -22.13
N SER A 54 19.22 -0.09 -23.35
CA SER A 54 18.32 0.73 -24.17
C SER A 54 16.99 0.96 -23.46
N PHE A 55 16.39 -0.10 -22.91
CA PHE A 55 15.17 -0.03 -22.12
C PHE A 55 15.33 0.85 -20.87
N GLY A 56 16.43 0.68 -20.15
CA GLY A 56 16.72 1.40 -18.91
C GLY A 56 17.00 2.88 -19.12
N LEU A 57 17.75 3.25 -20.17
CA LEU A 57 18.04 4.64 -20.51
C LEU A 57 16.77 5.39 -20.88
N ILE A 58 15.94 4.81 -21.76
CA ILE A 58 14.64 5.39 -22.15
C ILE A 58 13.74 5.53 -20.92
N GLY A 59 13.62 4.46 -20.13
CA GLY A 59 12.75 4.43 -18.96
C GLY A 59 13.15 5.42 -17.85
N ASN A 60 14.44 5.48 -17.52
CA ASN A 60 14.96 6.43 -16.53
C ASN A 60 14.83 7.88 -17.02
N ALA A 61 15.11 8.16 -18.30
CA ALA A 61 14.91 9.50 -18.87
C ALA A 61 13.43 9.94 -18.83
N LEU A 62 12.51 9.07 -19.22
CA LEU A 62 11.06 9.32 -19.14
C LEU A 62 10.60 9.55 -17.70
N PHE A 63 11.17 8.82 -16.74
CA PHE A 63 10.82 8.99 -15.34
C PHE A 63 11.38 10.29 -14.75
N VAL A 64 12.62 10.69 -15.09
CA VAL A 64 13.16 12.01 -14.74
C VAL A 64 12.29 13.13 -15.32
N TYR A 65 11.88 13.01 -16.58
CA TYR A 65 10.96 13.95 -17.22
C TYR A 65 9.60 14.02 -16.49
N GLN A 66 9.06 12.87 -16.09
CA GLN A 66 7.82 12.81 -15.30
C GLN A 66 7.97 13.48 -13.92
N LEU A 67 9.10 13.27 -13.24
CA LEU A 67 9.39 13.89 -11.93
C LEU A 67 9.50 15.41 -12.03
N HIS A 68 10.12 15.92 -13.10
CA HIS A 68 10.25 17.35 -13.33
C HIS A 68 8.90 18.01 -13.65
N ASN A 69 8.12 17.41 -14.56
CA ASN A 69 6.90 18.05 -15.08
C ASN A 69 5.65 17.79 -14.23
N LYS A 70 5.62 16.74 -13.39
CA LYS A 70 4.46 16.37 -12.56
C LYS A 70 4.82 16.29 -11.08
N SER A 71 5.49 17.33 -10.56
CA SER A 71 6.01 17.40 -9.18
C SER A 71 4.94 17.29 -8.08
N ASN A 72 3.65 17.35 -8.42
CA ASN A 72 2.56 17.35 -7.42
C ASN A 72 2.30 15.97 -6.78
N HIS A 73 2.84 14.89 -7.35
CA HIS A 73 2.59 13.53 -6.84
C HIS A 73 3.57 13.08 -5.75
N PHE A 74 4.82 13.56 -5.80
CA PHE A 74 5.86 13.19 -4.85
C PHE A 74 6.25 14.40 -4.02
N SER A 75 6.69 14.17 -2.77
CA SER A 75 7.34 15.23 -2.00
C SER A 75 8.55 15.74 -2.77
N ARG A 76 8.74 17.06 -2.85
CA ARG A 76 9.89 17.69 -3.55
C ARG A 76 11.22 17.07 -3.14
N ARG A 77 11.36 16.69 -1.86
CA ARG A 77 12.57 16.06 -1.33
C ARG A 77 12.77 14.64 -1.87
N LEU A 78 11.71 13.82 -1.80
CA LEU A 78 11.73 12.45 -2.33
C LEU A 78 11.96 12.44 -3.85
N ALA A 79 11.34 13.37 -4.57
CA ALA A 79 11.52 13.52 -6.02
C ALA A 79 13.00 13.75 -6.37
N LYS A 80 13.71 14.63 -5.64
CA LYS A 80 15.14 14.85 -5.87
C LYS A 80 15.99 13.61 -5.57
N HIS A 81 15.66 12.85 -4.52
CA HIS A 81 16.36 11.59 -4.27
C HIS A 81 16.14 10.55 -5.37
N LEU A 82 14.91 10.45 -5.89
CA LEU A 82 14.57 9.56 -7.00
C LEU A 82 15.23 10.01 -8.30
N THR A 83 15.32 11.32 -8.56
CA THR A 83 16.08 11.86 -9.70
C THR A 83 17.56 11.50 -9.61
N ALA A 84 18.18 11.68 -8.44
CA ALA A 84 19.57 11.28 -8.23
C ALA A 84 19.77 9.77 -8.44
N LEU A 85 18.85 8.93 -7.97
CA LEU A 85 18.86 7.48 -8.22
C LEU A 85 18.84 7.17 -9.73
N CYS A 86 17.98 7.84 -10.51
CA CYS A 86 17.95 7.66 -11.95
C CYS A 86 19.21 8.14 -12.66
N ILE A 87 19.87 9.19 -12.16
CA ILE A 87 21.15 9.66 -12.70
C ILE A 87 22.22 8.57 -12.49
N TRP A 88 22.27 7.97 -11.29
CA TRP A 88 23.17 6.85 -11.02
C TRP A 88 22.88 5.64 -11.92
N ASP A 89 21.61 5.29 -12.09
CA ASP A 89 21.21 4.17 -12.95
C ASP A 89 21.56 4.44 -14.43
N ILE A 90 21.34 5.66 -14.94
CA ILE A 90 21.73 6.04 -16.30
C ILE A 90 23.26 5.95 -16.47
N ALA A 91 24.02 6.50 -15.52
CA ALA A 91 25.47 6.48 -15.55
C ALA A 91 26.01 5.04 -15.55
N LEU A 92 25.47 4.17 -14.69
CA LEU A 92 25.83 2.76 -14.64
C LEU A 92 25.51 2.03 -15.95
N LEU A 93 24.32 2.23 -16.52
CA LEU A 93 23.92 1.60 -17.78
C LEU A 93 24.80 2.07 -18.95
N CYS A 94 25.18 3.34 -19.00
CA CYS A 94 26.15 3.84 -19.98
C CYS A 94 27.51 3.13 -19.83
N CYS A 95 27.95 2.89 -18.59
CA CYS A 95 29.19 2.17 -18.35
C CYS A 95 29.10 0.73 -18.82
N CYS A 96 28.03 0.00 -18.47
CA CYS A 96 27.80 -1.36 -18.94
C CYS A 96 27.79 -1.45 -20.47
N LEU A 97 27.19 -0.47 -21.15
CA LEU A 97 27.17 -0.38 -22.60
C LEU A 97 28.58 -0.22 -23.18
N CYS A 98 29.35 0.71 -22.62
CA CYS A 98 30.69 1.03 -23.08
C CYS A 98 31.72 -0.06 -22.73
N SER A 99 31.57 -0.77 -21.61
CA SER A 99 32.55 -1.74 -21.10
C SER A 99 32.30 -3.17 -21.55
N TYR A 100 31.05 -3.59 -21.72
CA TYR A 100 30.71 -4.97 -22.09
C TYR A 100 29.73 -5.04 -23.27
N GLY A 101 28.70 -4.19 -23.30
CA GLY A 101 27.64 -4.26 -24.33
C GLY A 101 28.16 -4.16 -25.76
N ILE A 102 28.78 -3.03 -26.11
CA ILE A 102 29.29 -2.79 -27.46
C ILE A 102 30.47 -3.70 -27.76
N ILE A 103 31.37 -3.89 -26.79
CA ILE A 103 32.60 -4.66 -26.99
C ILE A 103 32.28 -6.14 -27.26
N CYS A 104 31.44 -6.78 -26.44
CA CYS A 104 31.05 -8.18 -26.65
C CYS A 104 30.26 -8.35 -27.95
N MET A 105 29.45 -7.36 -28.36
CA MET A 105 28.78 -7.39 -29.67
C MET A 105 29.75 -7.35 -30.85
N CYS A 106 30.84 -6.58 -30.75
CA CYS A 106 31.82 -6.45 -31.82
C CYS A 106 32.85 -7.59 -31.86
N LEU A 107 33.26 -8.11 -30.70
CA LEU A 107 34.43 -8.98 -30.55
C LEU A 107 34.11 -10.39 -30.01
N GLY A 108 32.86 -10.69 -29.62
CA GLY A 108 32.45 -11.99 -29.10
C GLY A 108 32.85 -12.19 -27.63
N ILE A 109 34.16 -12.28 -27.36
CA ILE A 109 34.77 -12.28 -26.02
C ILE A 109 35.32 -10.88 -25.71
N LEU A 110 35.34 -10.51 -24.42
CA LEU A 110 35.95 -9.28 -23.95
C LEU A 110 37.49 -9.37 -24.06
N PRO A 111 38.14 -8.67 -25.01
CA PRO A 111 39.60 -8.66 -25.08
C PRO A 111 40.15 -7.68 -24.05
N PHE A 112 41.20 -8.09 -23.34
CA PHE A 112 41.91 -7.23 -22.38
C PHE A 112 43.01 -6.39 -23.04
N VAL A 113 42.97 -6.23 -24.36
CA VAL A 113 44.04 -5.67 -25.19
C VAL A 113 43.52 -4.51 -26.06
N GLY A 114 44.38 -3.54 -26.33
CA GLY A 114 44.12 -2.39 -27.21
C GLY A 114 43.19 -1.35 -26.61
N VAL A 115 42.33 -0.76 -27.45
CA VAL A 115 41.37 0.29 -27.04
C VAL A 115 40.46 -0.19 -25.91
N THR A 116 40.10 -1.47 -25.91
CA THR A 116 39.27 -2.07 -24.86
C THR A 116 39.92 -2.00 -23.48
N ALA A 117 41.25 -2.14 -23.38
CA ALA A 117 41.97 -2.03 -22.12
C ALA A 117 41.78 -0.64 -21.48
N TYR A 118 41.86 0.43 -22.29
CA TYR A 118 41.59 1.79 -21.83
C TYR A 118 40.14 1.99 -21.38
N LEU A 119 39.18 1.45 -22.14
CA LEU A 119 37.76 1.51 -21.79
C LEU A 119 37.50 0.79 -20.45
N LEU A 120 38.04 -0.41 -20.26
CA LEU A 120 37.90 -1.16 -19.01
C LEU A 120 38.60 -0.46 -17.84
N TYR A 121 39.80 0.09 -18.07
CA TYR A 121 40.54 0.84 -17.07
C TYR A 121 39.74 2.02 -16.51
N LEU A 122 39.02 2.75 -17.37
CA LEU A 122 38.20 3.91 -16.98
C LEU A 122 36.80 3.54 -16.49
N PHE A 123 36.08 2.71 -17.24
CA PHE A 123 34.66 2.45 -17.00
C PHE A 123 34.41 1.43 -15.89
N GLN A 124 35.34 0.53 -15.59
CA GLN A 124 35.16 -0.42 -14.48
C GLN A 124 35.12 0.26 -13.09
N PRO A 125 36.06 1.15 -12.72
CA PRO A 125 35.95 1.87 -11.45
C PRO A 125 34.78 2.86 -11.45
N PHE A 126 34.45 3.45 -12.60
CA PHE A 126 33.29 4.33 -12.70
C PHE A 126 31.95 3.56 -12.53
N ALA A 127 31.82 2.36 -13.09
CA ALA A 127 30.68 1.49 -12.86
C ALA A 127 30.55 1.15 -11.37
N SER A 128 31.68 0.85 -10.73
CA SER A 128 31.73 0.58 -9.29
C SER A 128 31.33 1.80 -8.45
N PHE A 129 31.80 2.98 -8.82
CA PHE A 129 31.38 4.27 -8.27
C PHE A 129 29.87 4.48 -8.38
N CYS A 130 29.26 4.19 -9.53
CA CYS A 130 27.82 4.30 -9.71
C CYS A 130 27.04 3.29 -8.84
N VAL A 131 27.53 2.05 -8.72
CA VAL A 131 26.93 1.03 -7.84
C VAL A 131 26.95 1.50 -6.38
N THR A 132 28.10 1.97 -5.87
CA THR A 132 28.21 2.54 -4.52
C THR A 132 27.26 3.74 -4.36
N GLY A 133 27.19 4.64 -5.35
CA GLY A 133 26.26 5.77 -5.37
C GLY A 133 24.80 5.33 -5.22
N THR A 134 24.36 4.33 -5.99
CA THR A 134 23.01 3.75 -5.92
C THR A 134 22.71 3.13 -4.56
N ILE A 135 23.65 2.35 -3.99
CA ILE A 135 23.50 1.70 -2.68
C ILE A 135 23.24 2.74 -1.57
N TRP A 136 24.10 3.75 -1.49
CA TRP A 136 23.98 4.79 -0.47
C TRP A 136 22.78 5.71 -0.71
N GLN A 137 22.42 5.94 -1.96
CA GLN A 137 21.21 6.68 -2.31
C GLN A 137 19.94 5.95 -1.85
N VAL A 138 19.85 4.63 -2.05
CA VAL A 138 18.73 3.80 -1.56
C VAL A 138 18.68 3.78 -0.03
N LEU A 139 19.84 3.70 0.64
CA LEU A 139 19.93 3.79 2.10
C LEU A 139 19.41 5.15 2.59
N ALA A 140 19.84 6.25 1.96
CA ALA A 140 19.38 7.60 2.30
C ALA A 140 17.84 7.73 2.15
N ILE A 141 17.27 7.26 1.04
CA ILE A 141 15.81 7.24 0.83
C ILE A 141 15.13 6.42 1.94
N THR A 142 15.70 5.28 2.32
CA THR A 142 15.15 4.39 3.35
C THR A 142 15.18 5.05 4.74
N ILE A 143 16.26 5.74 5.10
CA ILE A 143 16.38 6.49 6.36
C ILE A 143 15.37 7.63 6.39
N GLU A 144 15.25 8.41 5.31
CA GLU A 144 14.29 9.51 5.24
C GLU A 144 12.86 9.02 5.39
N ARG A 145 12.53 7.92 4.72
CA ARG A 145 11.22 7.27 4.86
C ARG A 145 10.99 6.78 6.28
N HIS A 146 11.98 6.14 6.89
CA HIS A 146 11.86 5.65 8.26
C HIS A 146 11.55 6.80 9.21
N LYS A 147 12.32 7.91 9.13
CA LYS A 147 12.08 9.12 9.92
C LYS A 147 10.69 9.70 9.69
N ALA A 148 10.22 9.71 8.44
CA ALA A 148 8.89 10.22 8.10
C ALA A 148 7.74 9.41 8.70
N VAL A 149 7.92 8.09 8.84
CA VAL A 149 6.91 7.20 9.41
C VAL A 149 7.00 7.14 10.93
N SER A 150 8.21 7.13 11.50
CA SER A 150 8.42 7.00 12.94
C SER A 150 8.14 8.30 13.70
N ARG A 151 8.43 9.47 13.10
CA ARG A 151 8.30 10.77 13.78
C ARG A 151 7.62 11.83 12.90
N PRO A 152 6.33 11.66 12.56
CA PRO A 152 5.62 12.55 11.64
C PRO A 152 5.48 13.99 12.16
N LEU A 153 5.41 14.20 13.48
CA LEU A 153 5.29 15.52 14.10
C LEU A 153 6.63 16.26 14.11
N GLU A 154 7.72 15.57 14.46
CA GLU A 154 9.07 16.14 14.46
C GLU A 154 9.49 16.57 13.06
N GLN A 155 9.12 15.80 12.02
CA GLN A 155 9.41 16.18 10.65
C GLN A 155 8.66 17.44 10.18
N ARG A 156 7.51 17.74 10.80
CA ARG A 156 6.73 18.94 10.48
C ARG A 156 7.27 20.18 11.19
N THR A 157 7.93 20.02 12.33
CA THR A 157 8.49 21.12 13.13
C THR A 157 9.97 21.39 12.84
N ARG A 158 10.78 20.35 12.61
CA ARG A 158 12.18 20.53 12.18
C ARG A 158 12.23 20.90 10.70
N LYS A 159 12.42 22.19 10.40
CA LYS A 159 13.01 22.60 9.11
C LYS A 159 14.34 21.82 8.97
N GLY A 160 14.46 21.03 7.90
CA GLY A 160 15.30 19.82 7.85
C GLY A 160 16.76 19.98 8.34
N GLN A 161 17.15 19.15 9.31
CA GLN A 161 18.51 19.14 9.89
C GLN A 161 19.64 18.89 8.91
N PHE A 162 19.39 18.18 7.81
CA PHE A 162 20.43 17.87 6.82
C PHE A 162 20.00 18.39 5.45
N SER A 163 20.84 19.25 4.88
CA SER A 163 20.67 19.71 3.52
C SER A 163 20.86 18.52 2.57
N LEU A 164 19.94 18.40 1.61
CA LEU A 164 20.03 17.35 0.59
C LEU A 164 21.36 17.40 -0.17
N ARG A 165 21.89 18.62 -0.36
CA ARG A 165 23.19 18.86 -1.02
C ARG A 165 24.34 18.21 -0.25
N SER A 166 24.34 18.31 1.08
CA SER A 166 25.35 17.66 1.92
C SER A 166 25.28 16.14 1.79
N ILE A 167 24.10 15.54 1.88
CA ILE A 167 23.94 14.08 1.72
C ILE A 167 24.47 13.61 0.36
N PHE A 168 24.05 14.26 -0.72
CA PHE A 168 24.51 13.92 -2.06
C PHE A 168 26.01 14.10 -2.23
N SER A 169 26.57 15.20 -1.71
CA SER A 169 28.02 15.45 -1.74
C SER A 169 28.81 14.39 -0.98
N CYS A 170 28.31 13.95 0.18
CA CYS A 170 28.94 12.87 0.95
C CYS A 170 28.91 11.54 0.19
N ILE A 171 27.81 11.24 -0.49
CA ILE A 171 27.70 10.02 -1.32
C ILE A 171 28.71 10.07 -2.47
N VAL A 172 28.76 11.19 -3.22
CA VAL A 172 29.70 11.36 -4.33
C VAL A 172 31.15 11.26 -3.85
N PHE A 173 31.51 12.00 -2.80
CA PHE A 173 32.86 11.99 -2.26
C PHE A 173 33.26 10.62 -1.72
N GLY A 174 32.39 9.98 -0.93
CA GLY A 174 32.65 8.65 -0.38
C GLY A 174 32.78 7.59 -1.48
N ALA A 175 31.89 7.60 -2.48
CA ALA A 175 31.97 6.68 -3.60
C ALA A 175 33.24 6.91 -4.43
N PHE A 176 33.67 8.17 -4.62
CA PHE A 176 34.90 8.50 -5.33
C PHE A 176 36.13 7.99 -4.56
N ALA A 177 36.21 8.30 -3.26
CA ALA A 177 37.31 7.87 -2.41
C ALA A 177 37.47 6.34 -2.40
N LEU A 178 36.37 5.60 -2.31
CA LEU A 178 36.40 4.13 -2.27
C LEU A 178 36.79 3.50 -3.61
N ASN A 179 36.35 4.06 -4.74
CA ASN A 179 36.47 3.38 -6.04
C ASN A 179 37.61 3.92 -6.91
N PHE A 180 37.96 5.20 -6.83
CA PHE A 180 38.96 5.82 -7.71
C PHE A 180 40.35 5.90 -7.09
N LEU A 181 40.46 6.04 -5.76
CA LEU A 181 41.78 6.16 -5.11
C LEU A 181 42.60 4.87 -5.23
N ALA A 182 41.96 3.71 -5.28
CA ALA A 182 42.62 2.41 -5.33
C ALA A 182 43.18 2.05 -6.72
N VAL A 183 42.50 2.47 -7.79
CA VAL A 183 42.81 2.15 -9.19
C VAL A 183 44.27 2.38 -9.60
N PRO A 184 44.88 3.56 -9.35
CA PRO A 184 46.26 3.80 -9.80
C PRO A 184 47.29 2.91 -9.10
N PHE A 185 46.98 2.38 -7.91
CA PHE A 185 47.85 1.48 -7.16
C PHE A 185 47.70 0.02 -7.57
N GLU A 186 46.55 -0.35 -8.12
CA GLU A 186 46.20 -1.74 -8.41
C GLU A 186 46.39 -2.09 -9.88
N ARG A 187 46.16 -1.13 -10.77
CA ARG A 187 46.08 -1.36 -12.21
C ARG A 187 47.06 -0.46 -12.93
N ALA A 188 47.81 -1.07 -13.84
CA ALA A 188 48.64 -0.37 -14.79
C ALA A 188 48.20 -0.74 -16.20
N LEU A 189 48.29 0.23 -17.11
CA LEU A 189 48.27 -0.04 -18.53
C LEU A 189 49.73 -0.19 -18.94
N ILE A 190 50.06 -1.35 -19.51
CA ILE A 190 51.40 -1.63 -20.02
C ILE A 190 51.31 -1.99 -21.49
N ASP A 191 52.38 -1.70 -22.23
CA ASP A 191 52.51 -2.13 -23.61
C ASP A 191 52.76 -3.64 -23.67
N CYS A 192 52.10 -4.30 -24.61
CA CYS A 192 52.25 -5.73 -24.89
C CYS A 192 52.47 -5.97 -26.39
N TYR A 193 53.13 -7.07 -26.73
CA TYR A 193 53.45 -7.45 -28.10
C TYR A 193 52.51 -8.55 -28.60
N GLU A 194 51.83 -8.29 -29.72
CA GLU A 194 50.97 -9.26 -30.42
C GLU A 194 51.63 -9.72 -31.72
N PHE A 195 51.58 -11.02 -32.00
CA PHE A 195 52.07 -11.56 -33.27
C PHE A 195 51.09 -11.32 -34.39
N ARG A 196 51.62 -10.75 -35.47
CA ARG A 196 50.97 -10.72 -36.76
C ARG A 196 51.83 -11.46 -37.78
N SER A 197 51.22 -11.87 -38.88
CA SER A 197 51.94 -12.49 -40.00
C SER A 197 53.10 -11.63 -40.54
N ASN A 198 53.05 -10.31 -40.32
CA ASN A 198 53.98 -9.33 -40.86
C ASN A 198 54.93 -8.75 -39.79
N GLY A 199 54.98 -9.32 -38.58
CA GLY A 199 55.82 -8.86 -37.47
C GLY A 199 55.05 -8.65 -36.16
N PHE A 200 55.62 -7.87 -35.26
CA PHE A 200 55.03 -7.56 -33.95
C PHE A 200 54.25 -6.25 -33.99
N GLU A 201 53.03 -6.25 -33.46
CA GLU A 201 52.24 -5.04 -33.23
C GLU A 201 52.22 -4.73 -31.73
N VAL A 202 52.63 -3.52 -31.36
CA VAL A 202 52.57 -3.06 -29.96
C VAL A 202 51.13 -2.67 -29.65
N ARG A 203 50.53 -3.36 -28.69
CA ARG A 203 49.23 -3.03 -28.12
C ARG A 203 49.37 -2.72 -26.64
N THR A 204 48.26 -2.41 -26.00
CA THR A 204 48.22 -2.09 -24.57
C THR A 204 47.34 -3.09 -23.86
N MET A 205 47.76 -3.57 -22.71
CA MET A 205 46.96 -4.46 -21.88
C MET A 205 46.86 -3.94 -20.45
N ILE A 206 45.77 -4.29 -19.80
CA ILE A 206 45.55 -3.98 -18.39
C ILE A 206 46.20 -5.06 -17.53
N VAL A 207 47.15 -4.67 -16.69
CA VAL A 207 47.86 -5.57 -15.78
C VAL A 207 47.60 -5.18 -14.34
N GLN A 208 47.35 -6.18 -13.51
CA GLN A 208 47.28 -6.05 -12.07
C GLN A 208 48.71 -5.98 -11.50
N ARG A 209 48.99 -4.98 -10.67
CA ARG A 209 50.29 -4.86 -10.00
C ARG A 209 50.44 -5.93 -8.92
N GLU A 210 51.69 -6.33 -8.64
CA GLU A 210 52.02 -7.34 -7.63
C GLU A 210 51.46 -7.03 -6.23
N LEU A 211 51.21 -5.76 -5.93
CA LEU A 211 50.59 -5.34 -4.66
C LEU A 211 49.22 -6.03 -4.42
N VAL A 212 48.47 -6.30 -5.50
CA VAL A 212 47.17 -6.99 -5.43
C VAL A 212 47.33 -8.46 -5.00
N ASN A 213 48.48 -9.08 -5.27
CA ASN A 213 48.74 -10.46 -4.86
C ASN A 213 49.03 -10.57 -3.35
N ASN A 214 49.29 -9.45 -2.66
CA ASN A 214 49.42 -9.45 -1.21
C ASN A 214 48.03 -9.61 -0.57
N GLN A 215 47.79 -10.78 0.04
CA GLN A 215 46.52 -11.09 0.72
C GLN A 215 46.12 -10.04 1.76
N TYR A 216 47.06 -9.44 2.49
CA TYR A 216 46.76 -8.40 3.48
C TYR A 216 46.25 -7.12 2.82
N TYR A 217 46.81 -6.75 1.66
CA TYR A 217 46.33 -5.63 0.89
C TYR A 217 44.89 -5.91 0.43
N ALA A 218 44.65 -7.05 -0.23
CA ALA A 218 43.32 -7.41 -0.72
C ALA A 218 42.24 -7.41 0.38
N ILE A 219 42.57 -7.96 1.56
CA ILE A 219 41.64 -7.94 2.71
C ILE A 219 41.37 -6.51 3.20
N LEU A 220 42.41 -5.67 3.31
CA LEU A 220 42.27 -4.34 3.91
C LEU A 220 41.70 -3.30 2.93
N SER A 221 42.06 -3.35 1.64
CA SER A 221 41.67 -2.38 0.62
C SER A 221 40.38 -2.76 -0.09
N HIS A 222 40.09 -4.05 -0.28
CA HIS A 222 38.88 -4.52 -0.97
C HIS A 222 37.84 -5.08 -0.02
N LEU A 223 38.19 -6.13 0.73
CA LEU A 223 37.20 -6.88 1.50
C LEU A 223 36.54 -6.03 2.59
N ILE A 224 37.34 -5.35 3.43
CA ILE A 224 36.79 -4.55 4.54
C ILE A 224 35.96 -3.36 4.02
N PRO A 225 36.44 -2.55 3.07
CA PRO A 225 35.64 -1.45 2.53
C PRO A 225 34.40 -1.94 1.80
N ASP A 226 34.46 -3.03 1.04
CA ASP A 226 33.27 -3.59 0.40
C ASP A 226 32.26 -4.10 1.45
N LEU A 227 32.71 -4.76 2.51
CA LEU A 227 31.86 -5.25 3.61
C LEU A 227 31.10 -4.11 4.31
N ILE A 228 31.80 -3.01 4.56
CA ILE A 228 31.28 -1.85 5.31
C ILE A 228 30.44 -0.93 4.41
N PHE A 229 30.92 -0.63 3.21
CA PHE A 229 30.37 0.44 2.37
C PHE A 229 29.56 -0.05 1.18
N ARG A 230 29.72 -1.29 0.75
CA ARG A 230 29.03 -1.83 -0.44
C ARG A 230 27.98 -2.86 -0.05
N ALA A 231 28.37 -3.94 0.62
CA ALA A 231 27.51 -5.02 1.08
C ALA A 231 28.31 -5.92 2.03
N PRO A 232 27.80 -6.38 3.20
CA PRO A 232 26.42 -6.53 3.65
C PRO A 232 25.88 -5.37 4.49
N THR A 233 26.72 -4.47 5.01
CA THR A 233 26.29 -3.50 6.03
C THR A 233 25.14 -2.60 5.57
N PRO A 234 25.18 -1.95 4.39
CA PRO A 234 24.07 -1.14 3.91
C PRO A 234 22.80 -1.96 3.68
N ILE A 235 22.94 -3.21 3.20
CA ILE A 235 21.83 -4.13 2.93
C ILE A 235 21.11 -4.50 4.23
N VAL A 236 21.87 -4.85 5.28
CA VAL A 236 21.32 -5.18 6.61
C VAL A 236 20.62 -3.97 7.22
N ILE A 237 21.21 -2.78 7.12
CA ILE A 237 20.58 -1.54 7.62
C ILE A 237 19.28 -1.26 6.85
N ILE A 238 19.27 -1.37 5.52
CA ILE A 238 18.06 -1.21 4.70
C ILE A 238 16.99 -2.23 5.12
N ALA A 239 17.35 -3.49 5.31
CA ALA A 239 16.42 -4.55 5.73
C ALA A 239 15.81 -4.25 7.12
N ILE A 240 16.63 -3.88 8.10
CA ILE A 240 16.15 -3.56 9.46
C ILE A 240 15.22 -2.33 9.42
N LEU A 241 15.63 -1.26 8.72
CA LEU A 241 14.84 -0.04 8.62
C LEU A 241 13.53 -0.25 7.87
N THR A 242 13.51 -1.07 6.82
CA THR A 242 12.30 -1.39 6.07
C THR A 242 11.31 -2.21 6.90
N VAL A 243 11.79 -3.24 7.61
CA VAL A 243 10.96 -4.03 8.54
C VAL A 243 10.38 -3.15 9.64
N ARG A 244 11.21 -2.33 10.32
CA ARG A 244 10.72 -1.40 11.35
C ARG A 244 9.71 -0.40 10.80
N THR A 245 9.93 0.11 9.60
CA THR A 245 8.99 1.03 8.95
C THR A 245 7.66 0.35 8.64
N LEU A 246 7.67 -0.92 8.21
CA LEU A 246 6.46 -1.69 7.98
C LEU A 246 5.72 -2.00 9.28
N GLN A 247 6.43 -2.34 10.36
CA GLN A 247 5.84 -2.59 11.68
C GLN A 247 5.18 -1.34 12.27
N ILE A 248 5.83 -0.18 12.18
CA ILE A 248 5.23 1.09 12.64
C ILE A 248 4.01 1.44 11.79
N ALA A 249 4.14 1.28 10.46
CA ALA A 249 3.04 1.54 9.54
C ALA A 249 1.86 0.57 9.75
N SER A 250 2.09 -0.67 10.16
CA SER A 250 1.02 -1.63 10.48
C SER A 250 0.41 -1.35 11.85
N ALA A 251 1.22 -1.04 12.86
CA ALA A 251 0.74 -0.68 14.20
C ALA A 251 -0.17 0.56 14.16
N GLN A 252 0.23 1.62 13.45
CA GLN A 252 -0.59 2.82 13.27
C GLN A 252 -1.92 2.55 12.56
N ARG A 253 -2.01 1.51 11.72
CA ARG A 253 -3.28 1.11 11.07
C ARG A 253 -4.27 0.50 12.04
N THR A 254 -3.79 -0.21 13.05
CA THR A 254 -4.64 -0.89 14.04
C THR A 254 -5.28 0.09 15.01
N VAL A 255 -4.58 1.17 15.40
CA VAL A 255 -5.07 2.13 16.39
C VAL A 255 -5.87 3.30 15.76
N GLY A 256 -5.73 3.53 14.45
CA GLY A 256 -6.29 4.69 13.74
C GLY A 256 -7.66 4.52 13.08
N HIS A 257 -8.41 3.45 13.35
CA HIS A 257 -9.68 3.17 12.64
C HIS A 257 -10.81 4.19 12.94
N GLN A 258 -10.61 5.12 13.87
CA GLN A 258 -11.61 6.12 14.28
C GLN A 258 -11.31 7.59 13.95
N GLN A 259 -10.14 7.95 13.42
CA GLN A 259 -9.84 9.37 13.16
C GLN A 259 -9.97 9.79 11.69
N ILE A 260 -10.76 10.86 11.52
CA ILE A 260 -11.23 11.57 10.33
C ILE A 260 -10.08 12.33 9.66
N ILE A 261 -8.99 11.64 9.29
CA ILE A 261 -8.00 12.23 8.37
C ILE A 261 -8.50 11.98 6.95
N PRO A 262 -8.59 13.01 6.08
CA PRO A 262 -9.16 12.91 4.75
C PRO A 262 -8.55 11.74 3.96
N GLN A 263 -9.43 10.80 3.60
CA GLN A 263 -9.13 9.50 2.99
C GLN A 263 -8.29 9.61 1.69
N ARG A 264 -8.31 10.78 1.03
CA ARG A 264 -7.60 11.07 -0.22
C ARG A 264 -6.08 11.16 -0.04
N GLN A 265 -5.58 11.74 1.05
CA GLN A 265 -4.13 11.78 1.34
C GLN A 265 -3.58 10.41 1.76
N ARG A 266 -4.38 9.60 2.46
CA ARG A 266 -4.01 8.22 2.83
C ARG A 266 -3.88 7.29 1.62
N ALA A 267 -4.75 7.41 0.62
CA ALA A 267 -4.71 6.55 -0.57
C ALA A 267 -3.47 6.82 -1.44
N LEU A 268 -3.09 8.09 -1.62
CA LEU A 268 -1.89 8.46 -2.39
C LEU A 268 -0.61 8.02 -1.68
N GLY A 269 -0.52 8.24 -0.36
CA GLY A 269 0.63 7.81 0.45
C GLY A 269 0.78 6.28 0.53
N ARG A 270 -0.32 5.52 0.46
CA ARG A 270 -0.30 4.05 0.54
C ARG A 270 0.49 3.42 -0.60
N ASN A 271 0.35 3.95 -1.81
CA ASN A 271 1.06 3.42 -2.98
C ASN A 271 2.55 3.73 -2.88
N VAL A 272 2.91 4.96 -2.47
CA VAL A 272 4.32 5.37 -2.33
C VAL A 272 5.08 4.49 -1.33
N HIS A 273 4.46 4.13 -0.21
CA HIS A 273 5.09 3.22 0.76
C HIS A 273 5.32 1.81 0.19
N LEU A 274 4.35 1.27 -0.55
CA LEU A 274 4.51 -0.03 -1.19
C LEU A 274 5.61 0.01 -2.26
N MET A 275 5.60 1.02 -3.12
CA MET A 275 6.60 1.24 -4.16
C MET A 275 8.01 1.28 -3.58
N LEU A 276 8.21 2.05 -2.49
CA LEU A 276 9.51 2.15 -1.86
C LEU A 276 9.95 0.83 -1.17
N THR A 277 9.00 0.05 -0.64
CA THR A 277 9.32 -1.29 -0.12
C THR A 277 9.71 -2.25 -1.25
N PHE A 278 9.05 -2.18 -2.40
CA PHE A 278 9.43 -2.97 -3.58
C PHE A 278 10.83 -2.59 -4.07
N LEU A 279 11.18 -1.30 -4.07
CA LEU A 279 12.53 -0.85 -4.40
C LEU A 279 13.57 -1.52 -3.48
N SER A 280 13.34 -1.52 -2.16
CA SER A 280 14.28 -2.13 -1.20
C SER A 280 14.38 -3.64 -1.35
N ILE A 281 13.26 -4.35 -1.55
CA ILE A 281 13.28 -5.82 -1.77
C ILE A 281 14.06 -6.17 -3.03
N LYS A 282 13.77 -5.47 -4.13
CA LYS A 282 14.48 -5.64 -5.40
C LYS A 282 15.97 -5.36 -5.24
N PHE A 283 16.32 -4.29 -4.53
CA PHE A 283 17.70 -3.93 -4.24
C PHE A 283 18.44 -5.04 -3.47
N ILE A 284 17.81 -5.62 -2.45
CA ILE A 284 18.40 -6.74 -1.69
C ILE A 284 18.64 -7.94 -2.61
N ILE A 285 17.64 -8.34 -3.41
CA ILE A 285 17.76 -9.50 -4.30
C ILE A 285 18.89 -9.31 -5.32
N CYS A 286 18.93 -8.15 -6.01
CA CYS A 286 19.91 -7.90 -7.06
C CYS A 286 21.34 -7.75 -6.50
N ASN A 287 21.52 -7.09 -5.36
CA ASN A 287 22.85 -6.86 -4.79
C ASN A 287 23.39 -8.04 -3.98
N THR A 288 22.53 -8.98 -3.54
CA THR A 288 23.00 -10.17 -2.79
C THR A 288 23.80 -11.10 -3.69
N LEU A 289 23.42 -11.26 -4.96
CA LEU A 289 24.17 -12.09 -5.91
C LEU A 289 25.51 -11.44 -6.28
N TYR A 290 25.54 -10.13 -6.45
CA TYR A 290 26.79 -9.38 -6.62
C TYR A 290 27.71 -9.55 -5.39
N LEU A 291 27.18 -9.38 -4.19
CA LEU A 291 27.92 -9.62 -2.93
C LEU A 291 28.47 -11.04 -2.87
N PHE A 292 27.64 -12.03 -3.19
CA PHE A 292 28.03 -13.43 -3.17
C PHE A 292 29.18 -13.69 -4.15
N ASN A 293 29.10 -13.15 -5.37
CA ASN A 293 30.17 -13.24 -6.35
C ASN A 293 31.46 -12.58 -5.83
N THR A 294 31.39 -11.37 -5.28
CA THR A 294 32.57 -10.68 -4.72
C THR A 294 33.21 -11.46 -3.58
N ILE A 295 32.43 -11.98 -2.63
CA ILE A 295 32.97 -12.79 -1.53
C ILE A 295 33.64 -14.06 -2.08
N LEU A 296 33.00 -14.71 -3.05
CA LEU A 296 33.50 -15.95 -3.64
C LEU A 296 34.82 -15.70 -4.40
N MET A 297 34.92 -14.63 -5.18
CA MET A 297 36.16 -14.26 -5.88
C MET A 297 37.27 -13.80 -4.92
N GLU A 298 36.98 -12.86 -4.02
CA GLU A 298 38.00 -12.17 -3.21
C GLU A 298 38.38 -12.94 -1.94
N VAL A 299 37.40 -13.51 -1.22
CA VAL A 299 37.66 -14.16 0.08
C VAL A 299 38.05 -15.61 -0.09
N MET A 300 37.33 -16.32 -0.97
CA MET A 300 37.58 -17.74 -1.19
C MET A 300 38.70 -17.97 -2.21
N GLY A 301 39.18 -16.91 -2.87
CA GLY A 301 40.17 -16.99 -3.95
C GLY A 301 39.67 -17.82 -5.13
N TYR A 302 38.35 -17.94 -5.30
CA TYR A 302 37.77 -18.77 -6.35
C TYR A 302 38.11 -18.17 -7.71
N GLY A 303 38.82 -18.93 -8.56
CA GLY A 303 39.36 -18.43 -9.82
C GLY A 303 40.66 -17.61 -9.71
N GLY A 304 41.26 -17.50 -8.52
CA GLY A 304 42.56 -16.86 -8.31
C GLY A 304 43.74 -17.78 -8.66
N LYS A 305 44.83 -17.22 -9.19
CA LYS A 305 46.03 -17.94 -9.66
C LYS A 305 47.02 -18.33 -8.54
N THR A 306 46.64 -18.23 -7.26
CA THR A 306 47.59 -18.25 -6.14
C THR A 306 48.05 -19.63 -5.68
N SER A 307 47.54 -20.72 -6.25
CA SER A 307 48.04 -22.07 -5.96
C SER A 307 48.92 -22.56 -7.09
N SER A 308 50.21 -22.77 -6.79
CA SER A 308 51.20 -23.36 -7.70
C SER A 308 50.97 -24.86 -7.95
N GLN A 309 49.77 -25.39 -7.71
CA GLN A 309 49.38 -26.78 -7.95
C GLN A 309 48.32 -26.84 -9.04
N GLN A 310 48.84 -26.65 -10.25
CA GLN A 310 48.20 -26.71 -11.56
C GLN A 310 47.40 -28.02 -11.74
N THR A 311 46.18 -28.04 -11.21
CA THR A 311 45.25 -29.18 -11.29
C THR A 311 44.03 -28.78 -12.09
N GLU A 312 43.49 -29.71 -12.90
CA GLU A 312 42.34 -29.50 -13.80
C GLU A 312 41.14 -28.80 -13.13
N LEU A 313 40.98 -29.02 -11.83
CA LEU A 313 39.92 -28.44 -11.00
C LEU A 313 39.96 -26.90 -10.96
N GLU A 314 41.14 -26.28 -11.03
CA GLU A 314 41.29 -24.82 -10.94
C GLU A 314 40.73 -24.12 -12.20
N MET A 315 40.81 -24.78 -13.36
CA MET A 315 40.38 -24.18 -14.62
C MET A 315 38.86 -24.19 -14.80
N GLU A 316 38.20 -25.30 -14.44
CA GLU A 316 36.73 -25.37 -14.44
C GLU A 316 36.14 -24.34 -13.45
N GLN A 317 36.82 -24.11 -12.31
CA GLN A 317 36.46 -23.06 -11.36
C GLN A 317 36.64 -21.65 -11.97
N TYR A 318 37.75 -21.40 -12.67
CA TYR A 318 37.98 -20.13 -13.36
C TYR A 318 36.88 -19.85 -14.41
N ILE A 319 36.56 -20.81 -15.27
CA ILE A 319 35.49 -20.64 -16.27
C ILE A 319 34.14 -20.40 -15.59
N SER A 320 33.80 -21.19 -14.56
CA SER A 320 32.57 -21.00 -13.77
C SER A 320 32.49 -19.62 -13.13
N SER A 321 33.62 -19.07 -12.69
CA SER A 321 33.70 -17.72 -12.14
C SER A 321 33.39 -16.62 -13.16
N LEU A 322 33.75 -16.84 -14.43
CA LEU A 322 33.43 -15.93 -15.54
C LEU A 322 31.91 -15.90 -15.79
N TYR A 323 31.27 -17.07 -15.87
CA TYR A 323 29.81 -17.16 -15.98
C TYR A 323 29.09 -16.44 -14.83
N LEU A 324 29.56 -16.62 -13.60
CA LEU A 324 28.98 -15.99 -12.42
C LEU A 324 29.15 -14.47 -12.43
N THR A 325 30.31 -13.99 -12.88
CA THR A 325 30.61 -12.56 -13.01
C THR A 325 29.76 -11.89 -14.07
N ASP A 326 29.63 -12.49 -15.25
CA ASP A 326 28.76 -12.01 -16.33
C ASP A 326 27.29 -11.97 -15.90
N PHE A 327 26.83 -13.03 -15.23
CA PHE A 327 25.46 -13.09 -14.71
C PHE A 327 25.20 -12.03 -13.64
N SER A 328 26.16 -11.82 -12.73
CA SER A 328 26.10 -10.77 -11.72
C SER A 328 26.06 -9.38 -12.35
N ASN A 329 26.88 -9.11 -13.35
CA ASN A 329 26.89 -7.84 -14.09
C ASN A 329 25.57 -7.60 -14.83
N MET A 330 25.02 -8.63 -15.48
CA MET A 330 23.70 -8.56 -16.11
C MET A 330 22.62 -8.23 -15.06
N LEU A 331 22.65 -8.84 -13.87
CA LEU A 331 21.68 -8.56 -12.81
C LEU A 331 21.76 -7.11 -12.30
N LEU A 332 22.95 -6.53 -12.23
CA LEU A 332 23.14 -5.10 -11.92
C LEU A 332 22.55 -4.20 -13.03
N ALA A 333 22.73 -4.58 -14.30
CA ALA A 333 22.10 -3.88 -15.42
C ALA A 333 20.56 -4.00 -15.37
N ILE A 334 20.01 -5.19 -15.11
CA ILE A 334 18.56 -5.41 -14.92
C ILE A 334 18.03 -4.56 -13.78
N HIS A 335 18.76 -4.51 -12.66
CA HIS A 335 18.39 -3.71 -11.50
C HIS A 335 18.21 -2.24 -11.90
N SER A 336 19.24 -1.65 -12.50
CA SER A 336 19.27 -0.25 -12.90
C SER A 336 18.25 0.06 -14.01
N ALA A 337 18.06 -0.86 -14.95
CA ALA A 337 17.12 -0.70 -16.06
C ALA A 337 15.65 -0.75 -15.66
N THR A 338 15.31 -1.35 -14.52
CA THR A 338 13.92 -1.58 -14.10
C THR A 338 13.49 -0.75 -12.89
N ASN A 339 14.35 0.11 -12.33
CA ASN A 339 14.02 0.92 -11.15
C ASN A 339 12.87 1.90 -11.43
N TRP A 340 12.87 2.53 -12.60
CA TRP A 340 11.83 3.46 -13.02
C TRP A 340 10.43 2.81 -13.07
N LEU A 341 10.31 1.53 -13.42
CA LEU A 341 9.02 0.81 -13.51
C LEU A 341 8.23 0.81 -12.21
N ILE A 342 8.94 0.82 -11.07
CA ILE A 342 8.33 0.84 -9.74
C ILE A 342 7.62 2.17 -9.51
N PHE A 343 8.17 3.26 -10.04
CA PHE A 343 7.72 4.62 -9.77
C PHE A 343 6.92 5.27 -10.89
N TYR A 344 7.04 4.76 -12.09
CA TYR A 344 6.44 5.33 -13.27
C TYR A 344 4.92 5.15 -13.24
N LYS A 345 4.21 6.27 -13.16
CA LYS A 345 2.78 6.26 -13.37
C LYS A 345 2.54 6.24 -14.87
N TRP A 346 2.15 5.08 -15.38
CA TRP A 346 1.70 4.96 -16.76
C TRP A 346 0.61 6.00 -17.01
N PRO A 347 0.73 6.82 -18.07
CA PRO A 347 -0.36 7.71 -18.44
C PRO A 347 -1.59 6.83 -18.59
N GLU A 348 -2.65 7.17 -17.86
CA GLU A 348 -3.93 6.48 -17.98
C GLU A 348 -4.35 6.64 -19.44
N CYS A 349 -4.01 5.63 -20.25
CA CYS A 349 -4.36 5.56 -21.64
C CYS A 349 -5.86 5.76 -21.64
N LYS A 350 -6.33 6.87 -22.25
CA LYS A 350 -7.71 7.34 -22.14
C LYS A 350 -8.62 6.27 -22.73
N GLU A 351 -8.96 5.25 -21.93
CA GLU A 351 -9.93 4.20 -22.20
C GLU A 351 -11.33 4.82 -22.18
N LYS A 352 -11.57 5.75 -23.11
CA LYS A 352 -12.89 6.36 -23.30
C LYS A 352 -13.90 5.37 -23.88
N LYS A 353 -13.50 4.13 -24.24
CA LYS A 353 -14.39 3.15 -24.88
C LYS A 353 -14.53 1.80 -24.16
N VAL A 354 -13.54 1.32 -23.40
CA VAL A 354 -13.60 -0.04 -22.81
C VAL A 354 -14.28 -0.09 -21.44
N LYS A 355 -14.27 1.02 -20.68
CA LYS A 355 -14.91 1.08 -19.35
C LYS A 355 -16.45 1.03 -19.35
N ARG A 356 -17.15 1.16 -20.49
CA ARG A 356 -18.61 0.98 -20.48
C ARG A 356 -19.04 -0.48 -20.27
N PHE A 357 -18.17 -1.45 -20.55
CA PHE A 357 -18.54 -2.87 -20.45
C PHE A 357 -18.10 -3.53 -19.13
N ALA A 358 -16.94 -3.17 -18.58
CA ALA A 358 -16.40 -3.80 -17.37
C ALA A 358 -16.98 -3.25 -16.04
N THR A 359 -17.62 -2.08 -16.05
CA THR A 359 -18.15 -1.44 -14.82
C THR A 359 -19.51 -2.00 -14.37
N SER A 360 -20.07 -2.99 -15.08
CA SER A 360 -21.31 -3.67 -14.66
C SER A 360 -21.08 -4.81 -13.66
N LEU A 361 -19.84 -5.29 -13.47
CA LEU A 361 -19.58 -6.55 -12.77
C LEU A 361 -18.62 -6.52 -11.57
N THR A 362 -18.00 -5.37 -11.24
CA THR A 362 -17.08 -5.29 -10.08
C THR A 362 -17.57 -4.34 -8.99
N LEU A 363 -18.35 -4.91 -8.06
CA LEU A 363 -18.70 -4.35 -6.75
C LEU A 363 -17.46 -4.33 -5.82
N SER A 364 -16.52 -3.41 -6.02
CA SER A 364 -15.40 -3.21 -5.08
C SER A 364 -15.11 -1.72 -4.81
N ALA A 365 -15.97 -1.15 -3.98
CA ALA A 365 -15.71 -0.25 -2.83
C ALA A 365 -14.69 0.93 -2.87
N SER A 366 -14.08 1.36 -3.99
CA SER A 366 -13.03 2.41 -3.91
C SER A 366 -13.26 3.77 -4.60
N SER A 367 -14.38 4.03 -5.28
CA SER A 367 -14.66 5.36 -5.88
C SER A 367 -15.84 6.09 -5.20
N ARG A 368 -15.66 6.56 -3.96
CA ARG A 368 -16.73 7.25 -3.20
C ARG A 368 -17.07 8.67 -3.68
N ALA A 369 -16.23 9.32 -4.50
CA ALA A 369 -16.50 10.67 -5.00
C ALA A 369 -17.13 10.67 -6.41
N ASP A 370 -16.66 9.80 -7.31
CA ASP A 370 -17.21 9.71 -8.67
C ASP A 370 -18.56 8.98 -8.73
N TRP A 371 -18.88 8.15 -7.74
CA TRP A 371 -20.20 7.50 -7.67
C TRP A 371 -21.33 8.52 -7.48
N LEU A 372 -21.09 9.62 -6.76
CA LEU A 372 -22.08 10.69 -6.57
C LEU A 372 -22.25 11.60 -7.81
N ARG A 373 -21.22 11.73 -8.65
CA ARG A 373 -21.32 12.49 -9.92
C ARG A 373 -21.92 11.67 -11.07
N GLY A 374 -21.76 10.35 -11.06
CA GLY A 374 -22.15 9.49 -12.18
C GLY A 374 -23.50 8.80 -12.04
N SER A 375 -23.98 8.55 -10.82
CA SER A 375 -25.36 8.14 -10.59
C SER A 375 -26.07 9.29 -9.92
N ALA A 376 -26.87 10.03 -10.70
CA ALA A 376 -27.68 11.11 -10.18
C ALA A 376 -28.40 10.63 -8.91
N PRO A 377 -28.40 11.42 -7.81
CA PRO A 377 -29.36 11.22 -6.74
C PRO A 377 -30.76 11.07 -7.36
N ILE A 378 -31.68 10.36 -6.68
CA ILE A 378 -33.07 10.28 -7.12
C ILE A 378 -33.49 11.65 -7.64
N ASP A 379 -33.95 11.70 -8.89
CA ASP A 379 -34.43 12.94 -9.47
C ASP A 379 -35.40 13.59 -8.48
N SER A 380 -35.22 14.87 -8.18
CA SER A 380 -36.03 15.58 -7.17
C SER A 380 -37.53 15.33 -7.35
N THR A 381 -37.99 15.25 -8.61
CA THR A 381 -39.38 14.90 -8.96
C THR A 381 -39.77 13.49 -8.49
N SER A 382 -38.89 12.49 -8.64
CA SER A 382 -39.10 11.13 -8.18
C SER A 382 -39.07 11.02 -6.66
N ALA A 383 -38.26 11.84 -5.98
CA ALA A 383 -38.22 11.91 -4.52
C ALA A 383 -39.48 12.58 -3.97
N GLU A 384 -39.96 13.63 -4.62
CA GLU A 384 -41.22 14.31 -4.30
C GLU A 384 -42.43 13.39 -4.51
N GLN A 385 -42.48 12.66 -5.64
CA GLN A 385 -43.50 11.64 -5.87
C GLN A 385 -43.49 10.56 -4.78
N ALA A 386 -42.29 10.10 -4.38
CA ALA A 386 -42.15 9.12 -3.30
C ALA A 386 -42.60 9.69 -1.95
N LEU A 387 -42.29 10.95 -1.64
CA LEU A 387 -42.73 11.64 -0.42
C LEU A 387 -44.25 11.82 -0.39
N ASN A 388 -44.86 12.30 -1.48
CA ASN A 388 -46.31 12.52 -1.55
C ASN A 388 -47.07 11.20 -1.38
N LYS A 389 -46.62 10.15 -2.07
CA LYS A 389 -47.17 8.80 -1.90
C LYS A 389 -46.97 8.24 -0.50
N PHE A 390 -45.83 8.53 0.12
CA PHE A 390 -45.59 8.15 1.52
C PHE A 390 -46.57 8.86 2.45
N ARG A 391 -46.84 10.15 2.25
CA ARG A 391 -47.78 10.94 3.08
C ARG A 391 -49.20 10.41 3.00
N GLU A 392 -49.67 10.07 1.80
CA GLU A 392 -51.00 9.50 1.58
C GLU A 392 -51.19 8.16 2.30
N LEU A 393 -50.15 7.31 2.26
CA LEU A 393 -50.21 5.93 2.78
C LEU A 393 -49.42 5.76 4.09
N LYS A 394 -49.10 6.85 4.79
CA LYS A 394 -48.14 6.87 5.90
C LYS A 394 -48.41 5.82 6.96
N ASN A 395 -49.66 5.78 7.43
CA ASN A 395 -50.06 4.87 8.51
C ASN A 395 -50.13 3.42 8.02
N GLU A 396 -50.63 3.18 6.80
CA GLU A 396 -50.71 1.83 6.23
C GLU A 396 -49.33 1.22 5.98
N ILE A 397 -48.38 2.01 5.44
CA ILE A 397 -47.01 1.58 5.19
C ILE A 397 -46.30 1.29 6.52
N CYS A 398 -46.44 2.17 7.50
CA CYS A 398 -45.78 1.98 8.79
C CYS A 398 -46.38 0.83 9.60
N ALA A 399 -47.70 0.61 9.51
CA ALA A 399 -48.36 -0.55 10.11
C ALA A 399 -47.88 -1.86 9.48
N ASP A 400 -47.68 -1.91 8.15
CA ASP A 400 -47.11 -3.08 7.47
C ASP A 400 -45.65 -3.33 7.86
N ILE A 401 -44.84 -2.25 7.96
CA ILE A 401 -43.45 -2.35 8.42
C ILE A 401 -43.39 -2.88 9.86
N LEU A 402 -44.18 -2.32 10.78
CA LEU A 402 -44.18 -2.73 12.19
C LEU A 402 -44.69 -4.16 12.35
N SER A 403 -45.75 -4.54 11.64
CA SER A 403 -46.23 -5.92 11.60
C SER A 403 -45.15 -6.89 11.14
N SER A 404 -44.45 -6.58 10.04
CA SER A 404 -43.36 -7.41 9.52
C SER A 404 -42.18 -7.50 10.51
N LEU A 405 -41.84 -6.40 11.17
CA LEU A 405 -40.80 -6.36 12.20
C LEU A 405 -41.16 -7.21 13.42
N CYS A 406 -42.39 -7.11 13.93
CA CYS A 406 -42.85 -7.89 15.08
C CYS A 406 -42.96 -9.39 14.76
N ASN A 407 -43.40 -9.74 13.55
CA ASN A 407 -43.44 -11.14 13.09
C ASN A 407 -42.03 -11.73 12.92
N THR A 408 -41.05 -10.92 12.50
CA THR A 408 -39.66 -11.36 12.32
C THR A 408 -38.86 -11.34 13.64
N CYS A 409 -39.21 -10.46 14.57
CA CYS A 409 -38.49 -10.26 15.82
C CYS A 409 -39.45 -10.10 17.00
N SER A 410 -39.59 -11.17 17.79
CA SER A 410 -40.45 -11.19 18.97
C SER A 410 -40.14 -10.06 19.94
N SER A 411 -38.85 -9.77 20.22
CA SER A 411 -38.46 -8.70 21.15
C SER A 411 -39.06 -7.32 20.81
N ILE A 412 -39.28 -7.00 19.53
CA ILE A 412 -39.97 -5.77 19.11
C ILE A 412 -41.45 -5.85 19.45
N GLY A 413 -42.10 -6.99 19.17
CA GLY A 413 -43.50 -7.23 19.56
C GLY A 413 -43.71 -7.12 21.07
N ASN A 414 -42.82 -7.71 21.86
CA ASN A 414 -42.82 -7.63 23.32
C ASN A 414 -42.67 -6.18 23.80
N ALA A 415 -41.73 -5.42 23.20
CA ALA A 415 -41.49 -4.01 23.55
C ALA A 415 -42.68 -3.10 23.21
N LEU A 416 -43.45 -3.45 22.18
CA LEU A 416 -44.69 -2.76 21.79
C LEU A 416 -45.93 -3.26 22.56
N GLY A 417 -45.76 -4.18 23.53
CA GLY A 417 -46.85 -4.71 24.34
C GLY A 417 -47.79 -5.68 23.62
N ILE A 418 -47.41 -6.19 22.44
CA ILE A 418 -48.27 -7.03 21.59
C ILE A 418 -48.48 -8.42 22.20
N ASP A 419 -47.57 -8.90 23.06
CA ASP A 419 -47.69 -10.19 23.74
C ASP A 419 -48.98 -10.33 24.55
N LYS A 420 -49.56 -9.20 25.01
CA LYS A 420 -50.81 -9.18 25.76
C LYS A 420 -52.05 -9.40 24.88
N ILE A 421 -51.92 -9.27 23.56
CA ILE A 421 -53.05 -9.18 22.61
C ILE A 421 -53.35 -10.54 21.93
N GLN A 422 -52.64 -11.62 22.29
CA GLN A 422 -52.88 -13.04 21.92
C GLN A 422 -53.10 -13.42 20.43
N THR A 423 -53.06 -12.49 19.49
CA THR A 423 -53.33 -12.75 18.07
C THR A 423 -52.03 -12.89 17.28
N ARG A 424 -51.71 -14.12 16.86
CA ARG A 424 -50.69 -14.40 15.83
C ARG A 424 -51.38 -15.04 14.62
N PRO A 425 -51.05 -14.66 13.37
CA PRO A 425 -50.03 -13.70 12.97
C PRO A 425 -50.42 -12.24 13.23
N ILE A 426 -49.43 -11.39 13.52
CA ILE A 426 -49.66 -9.96 13.70
C ILE A 426 -50.00 -9.39 12.32
N THR A 427 -51.15 -8.72 12.17
CA THR A 427 -51.59 -8.12 10.91
C THR A 427 -51.46 -6.59 10.96
N PRO A 428 -51.28 -5.91 9.82
CA PRO A 428 -51.22 -4.45 9.78
C PRO A 428 -52.48 -3.78 10.38
N GLN A 429 -53.64 -4.42 10.26
CA GLN A 429 -54.91 -3.91 10.81
C GLN A 429 -54.89 -3.81 12.34
N LEU A 430 -54.10 -4.64 13.02
CA LEU A 430 -53.93 -4.56 14.47
C LEU A 430 -53.34 -3.20 14.90
N PHE A 431 -52.36 -2.69 14.14
CA PHE A 431 -51.72 -1.40 14.42
C PHE A 431 -52.62 -0.21 14.09
N LEU A 432 -53.55 -0.38 13.13
CA LEU A 432 -54.48 0.66 12.72
C LEU A 432 -55.68 0.77 13.68
N ASN A 433 -56.15 -0.37 14.21
CA ASN A 433 -57.34 -0.42 15.07
C ASN A 433 -57.04 -0.14 16.55
N ASN A 434 -55.80 -0.32 17.00
CA ASN A 434 -55.40 -0.08 18.39
C ASN A 434 -54.76 1.31 18.55
N THR A 435 -55.35 2.15 19.41
CA THR A 435 -54.92 3.55 19.60
C THR A 435 -53.49 3.70 20.14
N GLU A 436 -53.02 2.79 21.00
CA GLU A 436 -51.64 2.80 21.51
C GLU A 436 -50.64 2.39 20.42
N LEU A 437 -50.94 1.33 19.66
CA LEU A 437 -50.09 0.88 18.57
C LEU A 437 -50.06 1.87 17.39
N LEU A 438 -51.15 2.61 17.18
CA LEU A 438 -51.21 3.68 16.19
C LEU A 438 -50.23 4.81 16.51
N GLN A 439 -49.96 5.10 17.79
CA GLN A 439 -48.94 6.09 18.17
C GLN A 439 -47.54 5.68 17.71
N HIS A 440 -47.19 4.39 17.83
CA HIS A 440 -45.92 3.87 17.34
C HIS A 440 -45.82 3.90 15.81
N THR A 441 -46.94 3.65 15.13
CA THR A 441 -47.06 3.79 13.68
C THR A 441 -46.80 5.24 13.24
N ASN A 442 -47.42 6.21 13.91
CA ASN A 442 -47.21 7.64 13.66
C ASN A 442 -45.76 8.06 13.92
N LEU A 443 -45.14 7.56 14.98
CA LEU A 443 -43.75 7.85 15.31
C LEU A 443 -42.79 7.36 14.22
N LEU A 444 -42.93 6.11 13.80
CA LEU A 444 -42.13 5.56 12.70
C LEU A 444 -42.37 6.35 11.40
N GLY A 445 -43.63 6.70 11.13
CA GLY A 445 -44.02 7.51 10.00
C GLY A 445 -43.33 8.88 9.99
N ASN A 446 -43.29 9.57 11.12
CA ASN A 446 -42.62 10.86 11.25
C ASN A 446 -41.11 10.76 11.00
N ILE A 447 -40.46 9.68 11.45
CA ILE A 447 -39.04 9.44 11.21
C ILE A 447 -38.77 9.24 9.72
N ILE A 448 -39.54 8.36 9.05
CA ILE A 448 -39.37 8.10 7.62
C ILE A 448 -39.69 9.36 6.80
N GLU A 449 -40.73 10.10 7.15
CA GLU A 449 -41.09 11.36 6.49
C GLU A 449 -39.98 12.39 6.64
N SER A 450 -39.42 12.55 7.85
CA SER A 450 -38.33 13.49 8.11
C SER A 450 -37.10 13.21 7.24
N VAL A 451 -36.83 11.94 6.92
CA VAL A 451 -35.76 11.52 6.00
C VAL A 451 -36.08 11.84 4.54
N LEU A 452 -37.35 11.68 4.13
CA LEU A 452 -37.80 11.88 2.75
C LEU A 452 -37.95 13.36 2.38
N ILE A 453 -38.32 14.23 3.32
CA ILE A 453 -38.49 15.68 3.09
C ILE A 453 -37.25 16.32 2.45
N PRO A 454 -36.05 16.23 3.04
CA PRO A 454 -34.87 16.87 2.45
C PRO A 454 -34.38 16.18 1.17
N LEU A 455 -34.84 14.96 0.87
CA LEU A 455 -34.60 14.31 -0.44
C LEU A 455 -35.52 14.84 -1.54
N ALA A 456 -36.72 15.30 -1.17
CA ALA A 456 -37.74 15.81 -2.09
C ALA A 456 -37.58 17.30 -2.40
N ARG A 457 -36.74 18.04 -1.66
CA ARG A 457 -36.48 19.45 -1.96
C ARG A 457 -35.80 19.53 -3.33
N PRO A 458 -36.30 20.38 -4.26
CA PRO A 458 -35.63 20.60 -5.53
C PRO A 458 -34.22 21.13 -5.25
N ASN A 459 -33.20 20.42 -5.74
CA ASN A 459 -31.79 20.75 -5.53
C ASN A 459 -31.55 22.21 -5.89
N SER A 460 -31.36 23.07 -4.90
CA SER A 460 -31.03 24.47 -5.15
C SER A 460 -29.52 24.69 -5.20
N GLU A 461 -28.68 23.82 -4.60
CA GLU A 461 -27.22 23.90 -4.74
C GLU A 461 -26.47 22.68 -4.15
N GLU A 462 -25.17 22.53 -4.44
CA GLU A 462 -24.28 21.46 -3.90
C GLU A 462 -24.22 21.45 -2.35
N ASN A 463 -24.62 22.55 -1.70
CA ASN A 463 -24.76 22.67 -0.25
C ASN A 463 -25.86 21.75 0.34
N ASP A 464 -26.88 21.40 -0.44
CA ASP A 464 -28.03 20.60 0.03
C ASP A 464 -27.63 19.16 0.40
N ILE A 465 -26.61 18.60 -0.25
CA ILE A 465 -26.16 17.22 0.03
C ILE A 465 -25.42 17.15 1.37
N ILE A 466 -24.63 18.16 1.71
CA ILE A 466 -23.90 18.19 2.98
C ILE A 466 -24.90 18.36 4.13
N GLU A 467 -25.84 19.29 3.98
CA GLU A 467 -26.90 19.53 4.96
C GLU A 467 -27.77 18.27 5.17
N TRP A 468 -28.15 17.59 4.08
CA TRP A 468 -28.88 16.32 4.17
C TRP A 468 -28.10 15.24 4.93
N ARG A 469 -26.78 15.14 4.72
CA ARG A 469 -25.95 14.16 5.44
C ARG A 469 -25.87 14.47 6.93
N ASP A 470 -25.69 15.74 7.29
CA ASP A 470 -25.62 16.16 8.68
C ASP A 470 -26.98 16.01 9.37
N PHE A 471 -28.08 16.27 8.66
CA PHE A 471 -29.42 15.96 9.12
C PHE A 471 -29.64 14.44 9.36
N CYS A 472 -29.23 13.58 8.42
CA CYS A 472 -29.29 12.12 8.62
C CYS A 472 -28.46 11.67 9.83
N ARG A 473 -27.29 12.27 10.05
CA ARG A 473 -26.47 12.02 11.24
C ARG A 473 -27.16 12.49 12.51
N GLN A 474 -27.82 13.64 12.49
CA GLN A 474 -28.59 14.14 13.63
C GLN A 474 -29.74 13.21 14.00
N ILE A 475 -30.48 12.69 13.02
CA ILE A 475 -31.49 11.64 13.23
C ILE A 475 -30.84 10.41 13.86
N GLY A 476 -29.72 9.95 13.31
CA GLY A 476 -28.95 8.84 13.86
C GLY A 476 -28.51 9.05 15.31
N TYR A 477 -28.09 10.26 15.63
CA TYR A 477 -27.66 10.68 16.96
C TYR A 477 -28.82 10.62 17.97
N GLN A 478 -29.97 11.20 17.61
CA GLN A 478 -31.19 11.14 18.41
C GLN A 478 -31.68 9.71 18.60
N TYR A 479 -31.62 8.90 17.54
CA TYR A 479 -32.01 7.50 17.59
C TYR A 479 -31.17 6.67 18.58
N ALA A 480 -29.85 6.91 18.62
CA ALA A 480 -28.97 6.26 19.57
C ALA A 480 -29.24 6.66 21.02
N GLN A 481 -29.64 7.91 21.27
CA GLN A 481 -30.00 8.38 22.61
C GLN A 481 -31.28 7.72 23.14
N ILE A 482 -32.18 7.26 22.25
CA ILE A 482 -33.45 6.61 22.61
C ILE A 482 -33.29 5.09 22.77
N ASN A 483 -32.06 4.58 22.93
CA ASN A 483 -31.77 3.15 23.14
C ASN A 483 -32.16 2.21 21.98
N GLY A 484 -32.22 2.76 20.75
CA GLY A 484 -32.11 2.02 19.48
C GLY A 484 -32.88 0.69 19.36
N CYS A 485 -34.16 0.74 19.02
CA CYS A 485 -35.00 -0.46 18.87
C CYS A 485 -34.69 -1.34 17.64
N LEU A 486 -33.91 -0.85 16.66
CA LEU A 486 -33.71 -1.50 15.36
C LEU A 486 -32.21 -1.69 15.03
N ASN A 487 -31.80 -2.95 14.91
CA ASN A 487 -30.51 -3.39 14.41
C ASN A 487 -30.44 -3.33 12.86
N ALA A 488 -29.26 -3.65 12.32
CA ALA A 488 -29.02 -3.55 10.87
C ALA A 488 -29.92 -4.47 10.03
N GLU A 489 -30.31 -5.65 10.53
CA GLU A 489 -31.22 -6.56 9.83
C GLU A 489 -32.65 -6.02 9.82
N GLN A 490 -33.09 -5.46 10.94
CA GLN A 490 -34.41 -4.84 11.07
C GLN A 490 -34.56 -3.62 10.14
N TRP A 491 -33.51 -2.80 9.99
CA TRP A 491 -33.52 -1.72 9.00
C TRP A 491 -33.57 -2.20 7.54
N LYS A 492 -33.12 -3.42 7.23
CA LYS A 492 -33.32 -4.01 5.88
C LYS A 492 -34.79 -4.34 5.63
N ILE A 493 -35.52 -4.79 6.65
CA ILE A 493 -36.97 -5.05 6.59
C ILE A 493 -37.71 -3.75 6.33
N VAL A 494 -37.42 -2.70 7.12
CA VAL A 494 -37.98 -1.34 6.92
C VAL A 494 -37.72 -0.86 5.49
N ARG A 495 -36.47 -0.94 5.02
CA ARG A 495 -36.08 -0.55 3.66
C ARG A 495 -36.91 -1.28 2.61
N TRP A 496 -36.98 -2.61 2.73
CA TRP A 496 -37.65 -3.45 1.74
C TRP A 496 -39.11 -3.05 1.64
N LYS A 497 -39.83 -3.08 2.76
CA LYS A 497 -41.27 -2.79 2.81
C LYS A 497 -41.58 -1.37 2.32
N LEU A 498 -40.76 -0.39 2.71
CA LEU A 498 -40.89 0.98 2.22
C LEU A 498 -40.70 1.08 0.70
N VAL A 499 -39.64 0.48 0.15
CA VAL A 499 -39.39 0.49 -1.31
C VAL A 499 -40.52 -0.20 -2.08
N LEU A 500 -41.02 -1.33 -1.58
CA LEU A 500 -42.15 -2.04 -2.19
C LEU A 500 -43.39 -1.15 -2.24
N ALA A 501 -43.77 -0.55 -1.11
CA ALA A 501 -44.93 0.32 -1.00
C ALA A 501 -44.83 1.54 -1.93
N LEU A 502 -43.68 2.21 -1.93
CA LEU A 502 -43.47 3.41 -2.75
C LEU A 502 -43.42 3.08 -4.25
N SER A 503 -42.93 1.90 -4.63
CA SER A 503 -42.88 1.48 -6.04
C SER A 503 -44.24 1.16 -6.67
N GLY A 504 -45.34 1.17 -5.92
CA GLY A 504 -46.70 0.96 -6.45
C GLY A 504 -47.06 -0.48 -6.78
N ASN A 505 -46.18 -1.43 -6.49
CA ASN A 505 -46.41 -2.86 -6.71
C ASN A 505 -47.12 -3.53 -5.52
N ARG A 506 -48.26 -2.98 -5.08
CA ARG A 506 -48.97 -3.42 -3.86
C ARG A 506 -49.48 -4.87 -3.97
N THR A 507 -49.88 -5.29 -5.17
CA THR A 507 -50.29 -6.69 -5.45
C THR A 507 -49.12 -7.67 -5.48
N ARG A 508 -47.88 -7.22 -5.68
CA ARG A 508 -46.69 -8.10 -5.69
C ARG A 508 -46.03 -8.29 -4.33
N SER A 509 -46.28 -7.42 -3.34
CA SER A 509 -45.69 -7.56 -2.00
C SER A 509 -46.23 -8.79 -1.26
N ILE A 510 -47.53 -9.07 -1.42
CA ILE A 510 -48.23 -10.18 -0.77
C ILE A 510 -47.65 -11.54 -1.19
N GLN A 511 -47.31 -11.73 -2.48
CA GLN A 511 -46.74 -12.99 -2.98
C GLN A 511 -45.29 -13.28 -2.55
N ILE A 512 -44.52 -12.25 -2.18
CA ILE A 512 -43.10 -12.41 -1.81
C ILE A 512 -42.94 -12.67 -0.31
N ASP A 513 -43.78 -12.05 0.53
CA ASP A 513 -43.76 -12.28 1.98
C ASP A 513 -44.12 -13.73 2.34
N GLU A 514 -45.05 -14.37 1.62
CA GLU A 514 -45.36 -15.80 1.79
C GLU A 514 -44.13 -16.69 1.52
N ARG A 515 -43.33 -16.40 0.49
CA ARG A 515 -42.16 -17.22 0.14
C ARG A 515 -41.01 -17.10 1.16
N LEU A 516 -40.80 -15.92 1.74
CA LEU A 516 -39.76 -15.70 2.76
C LEU A 516 -40.14 -16.31 4.12
N LEU A 517 -41.42 -16.27 4.47
CA LEU A 517 -41.94 -16.95 5.67
C LEU A 517 -41.80 -18.48 5.54
N ILE A 518 -42.06 -19.04 4.35
CA ILE A 518 -41.88 -20.48 4.07
C ILE A 518 -40.40 -20.89 4.13
N ASN A 519 -39.48 -20.10 3.56
CA ASN A 519 -38.05 -20.44 3.57
C ASN A 519 -37.40 -20.30 4.96
N ASN A 520 -37.75 -19.27 5.74
CA ASN A 520 -37.18 -19.09 7.08
C ASN A 520 -37.74 -20.08 8.12
N GLY A 521 -38.98 -20.56 7.95
CA GLY A 521 -39.53 -21.67 8.75
C GLY A 521 -38.81 -23.00 8.52
N SER A 522 -38.38 -23.27 7.28
CA SER A 522 -37.65 -24.50 6.92
C SER A 522 -36.18 -24.49 7.41
N ILE A 523 -35.54 -23.32 7.43
CA ILE A 523 -34.16 -23.17 7.91
C ILE A 523 -34.05 -23.35 9.44
N ASN A 524 -35.03 -22.88 10.21
CA ASN A 524 -35.03 -23.07 11.67
C ASN A 524 -35.34 -24.52 12.10
N ASN A 525 -36.14 -25.26 11.33
CA ASN A 525 -36.40 -26.68 11.59
C ASN A 525 -35.23 -27.60 11.19
N SER A 526 -34.43 -27.23 10.19
CA SER A 526 -33.23 -27.98 9.80
C SER A 526 -32.03 -27.73 10.72
N LEU A 527 -31.91 -26.52 11.31
CA LEU A 527 -30.89 -26.21 12.32
C LEU A 527 -31.17 -26.84 13.69
N LEU A 528 -32.43 -27.04 14.08
CA LEU A 528 -32.76 -27.78 15.31
C LEU A 528 -32.58 -29.30 15.18
N LYS A 529 -32.72 -29.86 13.96
CA LYS A 529 -32.43 -31.28 13.72
C LYS A 529 -30.93 -31.58 13.63
N ASN A 530 -30.12 -30.65 13.10
CA ASN A 530 -28.67 -30.86 12.91
C ASN A 530 -27.81 -30.56 14.15
N ASN A 531 -28.39 -30.06 15.26
CA ASN A 531 -27.65 -29.82 16.50
C ASN A 531 -27.70 -30.99 17.50
N LYS A 532 -28.27 -32.15 17.12
CA LYS A 532 -28.30 -33.36 17.96
C LYS A 532 -27.39 -34.49 17.48
N GLU A 533 -26.81 -34.37 16.28
CA GLU A 533 -25.83 -35.32 15.74
C GLU A 533 -24.67 -34.52 15.15
N ASN A 534 -23.55 -34.45 15.88
CA ASN A 534 -22.18 -34.44 15.36
C ASN A 534 -21.22 -33.95 16.45
N ASN A 535 -20.95 -34.84 17.39
CA ASN A 535 -19.77 -34.79 18.25
C ASN A 535 -18.89 -35.98 17.86
N THR A 536 -18.24 -35.95 16.69
CA THR A 536 -17.00 -36.71 16.39
C THR A 536 -16.55 -36.46 14.94
N ILE A 537 -15.23 -36.56 14.76
CA ILE A 537 -14.47 -36.57 13.49
C ILE A 537 -14.06 -35.20 12.96
N GLY A 538 -12.89 -34.79 13.44
CA GLY A 538 -12.02 -33.85 12.76
C GLY A 538 -11.17 -34.51 11.67
N GLN A 539 -10.58 -33.63 10.87
CA GLN A 539 -9.52 -33.80 9.88
C GLN A 539 -9.89 -34.13 8.42
N LYS A 540 -9.14 -33.43 7.56
CA LYS A 540 -8.98 -33.54 6.09
C LYS A 540 -10.13 -33.01 5.20
N LYS A 541 -9.90 -31.82 4.63
CA LYS A 541 -9.90 -31.60 3.16
C LYS A 541 -9.42 -30.19 2.79
N ARG A 542 -8.22 -30.12 2.23
CA ARG A 542 -7.71 -29.01 1.38
C ARG A 542 -7.05 -29.64 0.16
N LYS A 543 -7.15 -28.96 -0.99
CA LYS A 543 -6.81 -29.38 -2.37
C LYS A 543 -7.94 -30.23 -2.95
N ILE A 544 -8.53 -29.90 -4.10
CA ILE A 544 -7.98 -29.63 -5.43
C ILE A 544 -9.03 -28.77 -6.17
N TRP A 545 -8.64 -27.85 -7.07
CA TRP A 545 -9.37 -27.49 -8.33
C TRP A 545 -8.62 -26.34 -9.03
N HIS A 546 -7.85 -26.67 -10.07
CA HIS A 546 -7.52 -25.81 -11.21
C HIS A 546 -7.08 -26.72 -12.37
N GLN A 547 -7.29 -26.26 -13.62
CA GLN A 547 -7.11 -26.93 -14.93
C GLN A 547 -8.28 -27.84 -15.35
N PHE A 548 -8.88 -27.79 -16.56
CA PHE A 548 -8.60 -27.16 -17.86
C PHE A 548 -9.94 -26.87 -18.60
N SER A 549 -9.95 -25.92 -19.53
CA SER A 549 -10.88 -25.81 -20.68
C SER A 549 -10.08 -25.06 -21.76
N SER A 550 -9.94 -25.48 -23.02
CA SER A 550 -10.83 -26.03 -24.06
C SER A 550 -9.94 -26.81 -25.09
N PRO A 551 -10.37 -27.31 -26.29
CA PRO A 551 -11.61 -27.10 -27.06
C PRO A 551 -12.20 -28.32 -27.81
N SER A 552 -13.38 -28.13 -28.44
CA SER A 552 -13.76 -28.56 -29.82
C SER A 552 -15.21 -29.04 -29.99
N GLU A 553 -15.75 -28.72 -31.17
CA GLU A 553 -16.96 -29.15 -31.91
C GLU A 553 -17.42 -30.62 -31.65
N ASN A 554 -18.67 -31.06 -31.84
CA ASN A 554 -19.56 -30.93 -33.00
C ASN A 554 -20.98 -31.48 -32.68
N LYS A 555 -21.92 -31.25 -33.60
CA LYS A 555 -23.36 -31.56 -33.68
C LYS A 555 -23.85 -32.94 -33.17
N ASN A 556 -25.05 -32.99 -32.57
CA ASN A 556 -26.22 -33.70 -33.15
C ASN A 556 -27.53 -33.55 -32.36
N ASN A 557 -28.62 -33.55 -33.12
CA ASN A 557 -30.03 -33.43 -32.72
C ASN A 557 -30.50 -34.56 -31.80
N LYS A 558 -31.28 -34.22 -30.76
CA LYS A 558 -32.40 -35.07 -30.33
C LYS A 558 -33.47 -34.25 -29.62
N THR A 559 -34.61 -34.16 -30.28
CA THR A 559 -35.88 -33.62 -29.78
C THR A 559 -36.40 -34.53 -28.69
N THR A 560 -36.63 -34.00 -27.48
CA THR A 560 -37.45 -34.68 -26.47
C THR A 560 -38.18 -33.63 -25.66
N LEU A 561 -39.51 -33.59 -25.83
CA LEU A 561 -40.43 -32.79 -25.04
C LEU A 561 -40.34 -33.28 -23.59
N THR A 562 -39.87 -32.43 -22.68
CA THR A 562 -40.04 -32.63 -21.24
C THR A 562 -40.41 -31.27 -20.66
N THR A 563 -41.67 -31.15 -20.24
CA THR A 563 -42.23 -30.00 -19.53
C THR A 563 -41.53 -29.86 -18.18
N THR A 564 -40.46 -29.06 -18.17
CA THR A 564 -39.79 -28.62 -16.95
C THR A 564 -40.55 -27.42 -16.36
N PRO A 565 -40.68 -27.32 -15.03
CA PRO A 565 -41.33 -26.18 -14.40
C PRO A 565 -40.51 -24.93 -14.71
N THR A 566 -41.14 -23.96 -15.36
CA THR A 566 -40.55 -22.66 -15.70
C THR A 566 -39.98 -22.01 -14.45
N THR A 567 -38.65 -22.01 -14.34
CA THR A 567 -37.92 -21.18 -13.37
C THR A 567 -38.42 -19.75 -13.53
N PRO A 568 -38.99 -19.12 -12.48
CA PRO A 568 -39.54 -17.78 -12.59
C PRO A 568 -38.42 -16.82 -12.98
N SER A 569 -38.65 -16.06 -14.06
CA SER A 569 -37.74 -15.04 -14.54
C SER A 569 -37.31 -14.14 -13.39
N SER A 570 -36.00 -13.97 -13.22
CA SER A 570 -35.45 -13.03 -12.23
C SER A 570 -35.91 -11.62 -12.61
N ILE A 571 -36.94 -11.14 -11.91
CA ILE A 571 -37.53 -9.83 -12.18
C ILE A 571 -36.48 -8.77 -11.85
N THR A 572 -36.02 -8.05 -12.87
CA THR A 572 -35.06 -6.97 -12.69
C THR A 572 -35.78 -5.76 -12.10
N PRO A 573 -35.29 -5.18 -10.98
CA PRO A 573 -35.94 -4.03 -10.38
C PRO A 573 -35.93 -2.84 -11.35
N ASN A 574 -37.04 -2.10 -11.41
CA ASN A 574 -37.13 -0.93 -12.28
C ASN A 574 -36.14 0.16 -11.80
N ASN A 575 -35.81 1.12 -12.67
CA ASN A 575 -34.80 2.14 -12.36
C ASN A 575 -35.18 2.99 -11.13
N HIS A 576 -36.49 3.23 -10.92
CA HIS A 576 -37.01 3.95 -9.77
C HIS A 576 -36.80 3.19 -8.44
N GLN A 577 -37.07 1.88 -8.40
CA GLN A 577 -36.79 1.00 -7.25
C GLN A 577 -35.29 0.97 -6.93
N LYS A 578 -34.44 0.85 -7.97
CA LYS A 578 -32.99 0.90 -7.79
C LYS A 578 -32.54 2.22 -7.17
N ALA A 579 -33.14 3.34 -7.59
CA ALA A 579 -32.84 4.66 -7.06
C ALA A 579 -33.29 4.81 -5.59
N LEU A 580 -34.54 4.41 -5.26
CA LEU A 580 -35.06 4.37 -3.88
C LEU A 580 -34.19 3.53 -2.94
N VAL A 581 -33.79 2.32 -3.37
CA VAL A 581 -32.91 1.45 -2.57
C VAL A 581 -31.56 2.10 -2.32
N ARG A 582 -30.97 2.76 -3.33
CA ARG A 582 -29.68 3.44 -3.20
C ARG A 582 -29.76 4.61 -2.22
N THR A 583 -30.79 5.45 -2.36
CA THR A 583 -30.97 6.60 -1.48
C THR A 583 -31.20 6.17 -0.04
N PHE A 584 -32.08 5.19 0.19
CA PHE A 584 -32.31 4.67 1.54
C PHE A 584 -31.06 4.06 2.18
N ASN A 585 -30.25 3.33 1.40
CA ASN A 585 -28.96 2.81 1.88
C ASN A 585 -27.97 3.92 2.23
N CYS A 586 -28.01 5.03 1.50
CA CYS A 586 -27.22 6.20 1.82
C CYS A 586 -27.69 6.82 3.15
N THR A 587 -29.00 7.00 3.33
CA THR A 587 -29.59 7.53 4.57
C THR A 587 -29.22 6.66 5.77
N LEU A 588 -29.48 5.35 5.71
CA LEU A 588 -29.20 4.41 6.80
C LEU A 588 -27.73 4.44 7.21
N ARG A 589 -26.84 4.61 6.22
CA ARG A 589 -25.41 4.66 6.48
C ARG A 589 -25.02 5.94 7.20
N GLU A 590 -25.60 7.09 6.86
CA GLU A 590 -25.32 8.35 7.59
C GLU A 590 -26.00 8.39 8.96
N MET A 591 -27.22 7.84 9.09
CA MET A 591 -27.86 7.62 10.40
C MET A 591 -26.99 6.71 11.29
N LYS A 592 -26.44 5.63 10.75
CA LYS A 592 -25.49 4.77 11.49
C LYS A 592 -24.25 5.53 11.94
N ASN A 593 -23.70 6.42 11.10
CA ASN A 593 -22.56 7.25 11.48
C ASN A 593 -22.93 8.20 12.63
N GLY A 594 -24.10 8.84 12.57
CA GLY A 594 -24.61 9.70 13.63
C GLY A 594 -24.80 8.97 14.96
N ALA A 595 -25.36 7.76 14.91
CA ALA A 595 -25.52 6.89 16.08
C ALA A 595 -24.18 6.49 16.71
N LEU A 596 -23.17 6.21 15.89
CA LEU A 596 -21.81 5.93 16.35
C LEU A 596 -21.18 7.14 17.05
N CYS A 597 -21.38 8.36 16.51
CA CYS A 597 -20.92 9.59 17.14
C CYS A 597 -21.56 9.77 18.52
N ALA A 598 -22.87 9.58 18.64
CA ALA A 598 -23.57 9.65 19.93
C ALA A 598 -23.01 8.66 20.96
N PHE A 599 -22.69 7.43 20.54
CA PHE A 599 -22.11 6.41 21.41
C PHE A 599 -20.69 6.77 21.90
N VAL A 600 -19.88 7.36 21.02
CA VAL A 600 -18.54 7.85 21.39
C VAL A 600 -18.66 9.00 22.40
N ASP A 601 -19.55 9.96 22.15
CA ASP A 601 -19.80 11.08 23.05
C ASP A 601 -20.29 10.61 24.42
N SER A 602 -21.23 9.65 24.46
CA SER A 602 -21.71 9.08 25.73
C SER A 602 -20.60 8.35 26.49
N SER A 603 -19.74 7.62 25.77
CA SER A 603 -18.60 6.92 26.37
C SER A 603 -17.57 7.90 26.93
N GLN A 604 -17.29 8.99 26.21
CA GLN A 604 -16.40 10.07 26.68
C GLN A 604 -16.97 10.80 27.90
N ARG A 605 -18.29 11.05 27.94
CA ARG A 605 -18.98 11.61 29.11
C ARG A 605 -18.93 10.69 30.32
N GLN A 606 -19.04 9.38 30.14
CA GLN A 606 -18.86 8.41 31.23
C GLN A 606 -17.40 8.35 31.74
N MET A 607 -16.41 8.47 30.86
CA MET A 607 -14.99 8.52 31.27
C MET A 607 -14.66 9.81 32.04
N THR A 608 -15.20 10.94 31.59
CA THR A 608 -15.01 12.23 32.27
C THR A 608 -15.75 12.30 33.60
N SER A 609 -16.96 11.75 33.73
CA SER A 609 -17.65 11.66 35.03
C SER A 609 -16.92 10.73 36.00
N ARG A 610 -16.39 9.60 35.52
CA ARG A 610 -15.61 8.66 36.34
C ARG A 610 -14.27 9.22 36.81
N ASN A 611 -13.62 10.06 36.00
CA ASN A 611 -12.38 10.75 36.39
C ASN A 611 -12.65 11.99 37.25
N GLY A 612 -13.78 12.68 37.06
CA GLY A 612 -14.21 13.79 37.91
C GLY A 612 -14.44 13.36 39.37
N TYR A 613 -15.01 12.19 39.60
CA TYR A 613 -15.18 11.64 40.95
C TYR A 613 -13.85 11.21 41.62
N LYS A 614 -12.78 10.96 40.87
CA LYS A 614 -11.46 10.63 41.45
C LYS A 614 -10.65 11.85 41.90
N ASN A 615 -10.98 13.06 41.43
CA ASN A 615 -10.27 14.29 41.80
C ASN A 615 -10.95 15.09 42.91
N ILE A 616 -12.17 14.72 43.33
CA ILE A 616 -12.87 15.39 44.45
C ILE A 616 -12.40 14.85 45.82
N GLY A 617 -11.61 13.78 45.86
CA GLY A 617 -11.08 13.19 47.11
C GLY A 617 -9.80 13.83 47.67
N LYS A 618 -9.26 14.92 47.10
CA LYS A 618 -7.98 15.49 47.56
C LYS A 618 -7.90 17.01 47.76
N TYR A 619 -8.97 17.76 47.54
CA TYR A 619 -9.02 19.18 47.91
C TYR A 619 -10.43 19.55 48.39
N GLY A 620 -10.74 19.14 49.63
CA GLY A 620 -11.76 19.80 50.42
C GLY A 620 -11.07 20.82 51.31
N GLU A 621 -11.09 22.10 50.93
CA GLU A 621 -11.41 23.25 51.77
C GLU A 621 -11.13 24.57 51.03
N ARG A 622 -12.01 25.54 51.27
CA ARG A 622 -12.02 26.94 50.79
C ARG A 622 -12.47 27.17 49.34
N GLN A 623 -13.77 27.40 49.18
CA GLN A 623 -14.31 28.77 49.15
C GLN A 623 -15.83 28.73 48.94
N LYS A 624 -16.54 29.28 49.93
CA LYS A 624 -17.91 29.81 49.81
C LYS A 624 -17.75 31.28 49.39
N MET A 625 -18.25 31.68 48.23
CA MET A 625 -19.05 32.90 48.02
C MET A 625 -19.30 33.17 46.53
N ASP A 626 -20.56 33.47 46.26
CA ASP A 626 -21.13 34.39 45.28
C ASP A 626 -20.72 34.30 43.80
N SER A 627 -21.69 33.92 42.96
CA SER A 627 -22.26 34.88 41.99
C SER A 627 -23.40 34.25 41.19
N SER A 628 -24.55 34.89 41.30
CA SER A 628 -25.71 34.81 40.42
C SER A 628 -25.41 35.45 39.06
N ALA A 629 -25.74 34.77 37.95
CA ALA A 629 -26.00 35.42 36.67
C ALA A 629 -26.87 34.56 35.74
N SER A 630 -28.01 35.14 35.39
CA SER A 630 -29.00 34.83 34.35
C SER A 630 -28.63 33.85 33.23
N GLN A 631 -29.43 32.79 33.08
CA GLN A 631 -29.64 32.12 31.79
C GLN A 631 -31.08 32.32 31.34
N GLN A 632 -31.20 32.90 30.14
CA GLN A 632 -32.44 33.16 29.43
C GLN A 632 -33.18 31.87 29.05
N GLN A 633 -34.49 31.96 29.23
CA GLN A 633 -35.52 30.98 28.94
C GLN A 633 -35.67 30.78 27.41
N TYR A 634 -35.48 29.56 26.93
CA TYR A 634 -36.09 29.09 25.68
C TYR A 634 -36.85 27.79 25.93
N GLY A 635 -38.18 27.88 25.78
CA GLY A 635 -39.14 26.84 25.38
C GLY A 635 -39.07 25.46 26.06
N ILE A 636 -39.90 25.25 27.08
CA ILE A 636 -40.23 23.93 27.64
C ILE A 636 -41.52 23.42 27.00
N ALA A 637 -41.48 22.25 26.34
CA ALA A 637 -42.39 21.10 26.53
C ALA A 637 -42.11 19.94 25.54
N PRO A 638 -42.37 18.66 25.87
CA PRO A 638 -42.59 18.08 27.20
C PRO A 638 -41.60 16.93 27.52
N ILE A 639 -40.85 17.10 28.61
CA ILE A 639 -39.99 16.10 29.28
C ILE A 639 -40.81 14.99 29.99
N HIS A 640 -42.14 14.99 29.87
CA HIS A 640 -43.01 14.05 30.58
C HIS A 640 -43.00 12.61 30.06
N LEU A 641 -42.37 12.32 28.92
CA LEU A 641 -42.23 10.95 28.41
C LEU A 641 -41.08 10.16 29.06
N ILE A 642 -40.06 10.84 29.60
CA ILE A 642 -38.80 10.21 30.04
C ILE A 642 -38.92 9.52 31.40
N LYS A 643 -39.92 9.87 32.21
CA LYS A 643 -40.13 9.23 33.53
C LYS A 643 -40.92 7.91 33.49
N ARG A 644 -41.64 7.60 32.40
CA ARG A 644 -42.50 6.40 32.34
C ARG A 644 -41.86 5.17 31.69
N LEU A 645 -40.76 5.33 30.94
CA LEU A 645 -40.01 4.21 30.34
C LEU A 645 -38.81 3.73 31.20
N ASN A 646 -38.45 4.45 32.26
CA ASN A 646 -37.34 4.10 33.16
C ASN A 646 -37.73 3.11 34.28
N TRP A 647 -38.90 2.46 34.20
CA TRP A 647 -39.41 1.59 35.26
C TRP A 647 -39.77 0.18 34.80
N ILE A 648 -38.87 -0.43 34.00
CA ILE A 648 -38.84 -1.89 33.82
C ILE A 648 -37.39 -2.34 33.87
N ASN A 649 -37.09 -3.21 34.84
CA ASN A 649 -35.77 -3.70 35.21
C ASN A 649 -34.98 -4.28 34.02
N GLY A 650 -33.81 -3.69 33.74
CA GLY A 650 -32.78 -4.24 32.86
C GLY A 650 -31.38 -3.88 33.39
N PRO A 651 -30.36 -4.76 33.22
CA PRO A 651 -29.07 -4.57 33.88
C PRO A 651 -28.32 -3.37 33.30
N PRO A 652 -27.39 -2.77 34.07
CA PRO A 652 -26.68 -1.56 33.65
C PRO A 652 -25.90 -1.78 32.35
N ALA A 653 -25.82 -0.71 31.54
CA ALA A 653 -25.32 -0.62 30.16
C ALA A 653 -23.92 -1.22 29.88
N GLY A 654 -23.21 -1.75 30.88
CA GLY A 654 -21.92 -2.44 30.72
C GLY A 654 -22.02 -3.89 30.23
N VAL A 655 -23.18 -4.56 30.33
CA VAL A 655 -23.30 -6.00 30.03
C VAL A 655 -23.61 -6.27 28.54
N VAL A 656 -24.29 -5.37 27.85
CA VAL A 656 -24.64 -5.53 26.41
C VAL A 656 -23.42 -5.35 25.49
N ALA A 657 -22.39 -4.63 25.92
CA ALA A 657 -21.17 -4.43 25.12
C ALA A 657 -20.30 -5.70 24.96
N ARG A 658 -20.41 -6.69 25.86
CA ARG A 658 -19.63 -7.94 25.78
C ARG A 658 -20.22 -8.98 24.83
N ALA A 659 -21.53 -8.93 24.55
CA ALA A 659 -22.18 -9.89 23.66
C ALA A 659 -21.92 -9.62 22.16
N ILE A 660 -21.46 -8.41 21.81
CA ILE A 660 -21.28 -7.99 20.41
C ILE A 660 -19.82 -8.17 19.93
N PHE A 661 -18.83 -8.28 20.84
CA PHE A 661 -17.41 -8.42 20.45
C PHE A 661 -16.57 -9.23 21.47
N PRO A 662 -16.18 -10.50 21.19
CA PRO A 662 -15.18 -11.18 22.01
C PRO A 662 -13.77 -10.68 21.66
N ARG A 663 -12.97 -10.28 22.66
CA ARG A 663 -11.52 -10.01 22.50
C ARG A 663 -10.72 -11.29 22.75
N PRO A 664 -9.64 -11.55 21.99
CA PRO A 664 -8.63 -12.51 22.41
C PRO A 664 -7.73 -11.90 23.49
N SER A 665 -7.34 -12.74 24.45
CA SER A 665 -6.40 -12.44 25.53
C SER A 665 -4.99 -12.26 24.99
N THR A 666 -4.24 -11.30 25.54
CA THR A 666 -2.80 -11.41 25.75
C THR A 666 -2.35 -10.31 26.73
N SER A 667 -1.66 -10.78 27.76
CA SER A 667 -0.96 -10.05 28.81
C SER A 667 0.42 -9.60 28.34
N GLN A 668 0.86 -8.39 28.70
CA GLN A 668 1.97 -8.14 29.64
C GLN A 668 2.42 -6.68 29.60
N ASP A 669 2.80 -6.22 30.78
CA ASP A 669 3.20 -4.88 31.19
C ASP A 669 4.56 -4.42 30.62
N SER A 670 4.77 -3.09 30.52
CA SER A 670 5.85 -2.40 31.25
C SER A 670 6.03 -0.91 30.87
N PHE A 671 6.07 -0.10 31.94
CA PHE A 671 6.86 1.10 32.24
C PHE A 671 6.84 2.39 31.38
N SER A 672 6.47 3.45 32.09
CA SER A 672 6.60 4.88 31.80
C SER A 672 8.00 5.42 32.11
N LEU A 673 8.50 6.36 31.29
CA LEU A 673 9.62 7.23 31.64
C LEU A 673 9.19 8.69 31.46
N VAL A 674 9.22 9.45 32.56
CA VAL A 674 8.95 10.88 32.65
C VAL A 674 10.29 11.61 32.55
N LEU A 675 10.40 12.62 31.69
CA LEU A 675 11.54 13.54 31.61
C LEU A 675 11.07 14.99 31.90
N PRO A 676 11.94 15.82 32.51
CA PRO A 676 11.55 17.04 33.22
C PRO A 676 11.41 18.27 32.32
N THR A 677 10.64 19.23 32.82
CA THR A 677 10.17 20.47 32.16
C THR A 677 11.23 21.56 31.92
N ASN A 678 12.51 21.36 32.27
CA ASN A 678 13.53 22.42 32.19
C ASN A 678 14.23 22.57 30.82
N GLU A 679 14.03 21.65 29.88
CA GLU A 679 14.67 21.70 28.55
C GLU A 679 14.01 22.73 27.60
N LYS A 680 12.79 23.19 27.92
CA LYS A 680 12.04 24.16 27.10
C LYS A 680 12.47 25.61 27.27
N GLN A 681 13.20 25.93 28.34
CA GLN A 681 13.68 27.30 28.59
C GLN A 681 14.96 27.56 27.78
N TYR A 682 15.89 26.60 27.80
CA TYR A 682 17.18 26.69 27.10
C TYR A 682 17.02 26.78 25.57
N LEU A 683 16.07 26.03 25.01
CA LEU A 683 15.75 26.06 23.58
C LEU A 683 15.08 27.36 23.13
N ARG A 684 14.45 28.10 24.05
CA ARG A 684 13.82 29.39 23.73
C ARG A 684 14.86 30.52 23.69
N ASP A 685 15.94 30.38 24.46
CA ASP A 685 17.04 31.35 24.49
C ASP A 685 17.96 31.20 23.27
N GLU A 686 18.21 29.98 22.77
CA GLU A 686 18.92 29.76 21.49
C GLU A 686 18.13 30.31 20.28
N GLU A 687 16.79 30.15 20.25
CA GLU A 687 15.94 30.66 19.17
C GLU A 687 15.92 32.20 19.14
N ASN A 688 16.10 32.87 20.29
CA ASN A 688 16.19 34.33 20.35
C ASN A 688 17.54 34.85 19.86
N ILE A 689 18.64 34.14 20.11
CA ILE A 689 19.99 34.51 19.65
C ILE A 689 20.09 34.36 18.12
N GLU A 690 19.58 33.26 17.55
CA GLU A 690 19.63 32.99 16.10
C GLU A 690 18.74 33.97 15.30
N ASN A 691 17.63 34.42 15.88
CA ASN A 691 16.80 35.47 15.28
C ASN A 691 17.48 36.86 15.31
N TYR A 692 18.26 37.15 16.36
CA TYR A 692 19.00 38.41 16.47
C TYR A 692 20.15 38.49 15.45
N GLU A 693 20.92 37.41 15.27
CA GLU A 693 21.99 37.34 14.27
C GLU A 693 21.46 37.43 12.83
N ASN A 694 20.30 36.82 12.54
CA ASN A 694 19.67 36.93 11.22
C ASN A 694 19.14 38.33 10.92
N GLU A 695 18.59 39.05 11.91
CA GLU A 695 18.22 40.45 11.76
C GLU A 695 19.46 41.33 11.53
N GLU A 696 20.56 41.09 12.26
CA GLU A 696 21.78 41.87 12.12
C GLU A 696 22.44 41.67 10.75
N ASN A 697 22.50 40.43 10.25
CA ASN A 697 23.00 40.14 8.91
C ASN A 697 22.13 40.75 7.81
N LYS A 698 20.80 40.79 8.00
CA LYS A 698 19.89 41.46 7.07
C LYS A 698 20.11 42.98 7.07
N ARG A 699 20.40 43.58 8.22
CA ARG A 699 20.76 45.01 8.34
C ARG A 699 22.14 45.34 7.80
N ARG A 700 23.10 44.41 7.80
CA ARG A 700 24.40 44.58 7.13
C ARG A 700 24.25 44.51 5.62
N PHE A 701 23.51 43.52 5.12
CA PHE A 701 23.25 43.36 3.69
C PHE A 701 22.45 44.55 3.10
N SER A 702 21.54 45.14 3.88
CA SER A 702 20.84 46.36 3.45
C SER A 702 21.72 47.62 3.49
N ARG A 703 22.81 47.64 4.27
CA ARG A 703 23.78 48.76 4.25
C ARG A 703 24.72 48.67 3.06
N GLU A 704 25.19 47.47 2.72
CA GLU A 704 26.04 47.23 1.54
C GLU A 704 25.34 47.41 0.18
N ILE A 705 24.01 47.55 0.15
CA ILE A 705 23.24 47.83 -1.08
C ILE A 705 22.98 49.34 -1.26
N VAL A 706 23.15 50.13 -0.20
CA VAL A 706 22.90 51.58 -0.20
C VAL A 706 24.19 52.38 -0.37
N ASP A 707 25.33 51.78 -0.03
CA ASP A 707 26.68 52.25 -0.40
C ASP A 707 27.10 51.68 -1.76
#